data_AF-A0A177E3Z5-F1
#
_entry.id   AF-A0A177E3Z5-F1
#
_cell.length_a   1.000
_cell.length_b   1.000
_cell.length_c   1.000
_cell.angle_alpha   90.00
_cell.angle_beta   90.00
_cell.angle_gamma   90.00
#
_symmetry.space_group_name_H-M   'P 1'
#
loop_
_entity.id
_entity.type
_entity.pdbx_description
1 polymer ?
#
loop_
_entity_poly.entity_id
_entity_poly.type
_entity_poly.pdbx_seq_one_letter_code
_entity_poly.pdbx_strand_id
1 'polypeptide(L)'
;MRSCLFPLLATAVLSQASAIPSDQFVSKRAVGNWDDAYTKATAALAKLSQSEKIGIVTGVGWQKGPCVGNTKAAGSIGYPSLCLQDGPLGVRYVQGVTAFSAAIHAASTWDVDLIRERGAFLGAEAKQLGVHVQLGPSAGPLGKHANGGRNWEGFGSDPYLQGIMMAETIEGMQEAGVQATAKHWLVNEQELNRETMSSDVPDRVLRELYVWPFMDAVHSNVAAFMCSYNKINGTWACESDGVMNKLLKDELGHRGYIMSDWNAQHTTTGSANGGMDMTMPGTDFSNGNIFWGPQLQTAINNKQVQQSRLDDMVKRVLAAWYLVGQDKGYPSTSFSSWTIGKHEVGGSHKTNVRATARDGIVLLKNTNAALPFKKPKSIAVIGSDSIVAPKGANACVDRGCNDGTLAMGWGSGSVEFPYLVAPLDAIKTQAQKDGTSITSSPNDNAQQGASAAQNADIAVVCINSDAGEGYITVEGNAGDRKNLDPWHNGNELVKAVAAVNKKTIVVVHSVGPVIMEQWIENPNVVAVVWAGLPGQESGNGLVDILYGAASPSGKLPYTIAKKESDYGTTIASGDDKNWDLFIDYRRFDQQKIEPRFEFGYGLSYTNFTYSDLSVSGKPSAGPATGAKGPGGPVDLFETVATVTAKISNSGGVAGAEVPQLYLGYPSSTNSPPKQLRGFAKLKIEAGASATATFKLRRRDMSFWDESSRKWSVATGEYQIFVGSSSRDVRLTGKITLLSNESLHHLTSPLIMLSQMIKPSTMRSAGFLGRMTKNRVQARSLATVEGNTQRAIPTPSMRRATAVSNEPATFTIKNGPIFEGKSFGAKTNISGEAVFTTSLVGYPESMTDPSYRGQILVFTQPLIGNYGVPSNARDEHGLLRYFESPHIQASGIVVQDYALKHSHWTAVESLAAWCAREGVPAISGVDTREVVTYLREQGSSLARISIGEEYDADEDEAYIDPEAINLVRRVSTKAPFHVSSSLGDMHVALIDCGVKENILRSLVSRGASVTCFPFDYPIHKVAHHFDGVFISNGPGDPTHCTTTVHNLRKLFETSQVPVMGICMGHQLIALAAGAKTIKLKYGNRAHNIPALDLTTGKCHITSQNHGYAVDPTTLSSEWREYFTNLNDQSNEGLIHNSRPIFSAQFHPEAKGGPLDSAYLFDKYMENVQQYKSHQNSFSEKSNKPSPLLVDLLSKERVGCHPDAPDFEGHAAGMANEEITVGGPVAPSYQPITQKPVASAA
;
A
#
# COMPACT_ATOMS: atom_id res chain seq x y z
N MET A 1 68.15 -0.18 11.79
CA MET A 1 67.69 0.53 10.57
C MET A 1 66.46 -0.23 10.07
N ARG A 2 65.26 0.38 10.08
CA ARG A 2 64.56 0.96 8.90
C ARG A 2 64.34 -0.04 7.75
N SER A 3 63.14 -0.25 7.16
CA SER A 3 61.79 0.29 7.43
C SER A 3 60.69 -0.49 6.66
N CYS A 4 59.51 -0.65 7.28
CA CYS A 4 58.13 -0.61 6.71
C CYS A 4 57.64 -1.56 5.57
N LEU A 5 56.29 -1.73 5.54
CA LEU A 5 55.42 -2.28 4.47
C LEU A 5 55.41 -3.82 4.34
N PHE A 6 54.31 -4.56 4.07
CA PHE A 6 52.85 -4.31 4.06
C PHE A 6 52.15 -5.70 3.98
N PRO A 7 50.91 -5.88 4.48
CA PRO A 7 50.02 -6.94 3.98
C PRO A 7 48.81 -6.40 3.20
N LEU A 8 48.57 -7.00 2.03
CA LEU A 8 47.46 -6.88 1.07
C LEU A 8 47.15 -8.34 0.63
N LEU A 9 45.97 -8.77 0.18
CA LEU A 9 44.76 -8.08 -0.24
C LEU A 9 43.51 -8.74 0.39
N ALA A 10 42.52 -7.92 0.75
CA ALA A 10 41.12 -8.33 0.90
C ALA A 10 40.25 -7.09 0.59
N THR A 11 39.99 -6.84 -0.69
CA THR A 11 39.30 -5.62 -1.17
C THR A 11 38.36 -5.95 -2.34
N ALA A 12 37.31 -5.12 -2.48
CA ALA A 12 36.35 -5.07 -3.60
C ALA A 12 35.11 -6.00 -3.58
N VAL A 13 34.28 -5.90 -2.52
CA VAL A 13 32.80 -5.96 -2.68
C VAL A 13 32.16 -4.92 -1.75
N LEU A 14 31.96 -3.68 -2.21
CA LEU A 14 31.23 -2.65 -1.44
C LEU A 14 30.80 -1.43 -2.27
N SER A 15 29.89 -1.61 -3.24
CA SER A 15 28.98 -0.55 -3.71
C SER A 15 27.87 -1.08 -4.62
N GLN A 16 26.69 -1.35 -4.06
CA GLN A 16 25.37 -0.99 -4.60
C GLN A 16 24.29 -1.61 -3.70
N ALA A 17 23.85 -0.82 -2.72
CA ALA A 17 22.60 -1.09 -2.02
C ALA A 17 21.47 -0.43 -2.83
N SER A 18 20.94 -1.17 -3.80
CA SER A 18 19.73 -0.79 -4.55
C SER A 18 18.50 -1.31 -3.81
N ALA A 19 17.39 -0.57 -3.86
CA ALA A 19 16.19 -0.89 -3.08
C ALA A 19 15.59 -2.26 -3.44
N ILE A 20 15.26 -3.05 -2.42
CA ILE A 20 14.49 -4.30 -2.55
C ILE A 20 13.00 -3.95 -2.36
N PRO A 21 12.08 -4.38 -3.26
CA PRO A 21 10.65 -4.08 -3.13
C PRO A 21 9.99 -4.78 -1.93
N SER A 22 9.05 -4.08 -1.32
CA SER A 22 8.30 -4.49 -0.13
C SER A 22 6.98 -5.22 -0.46
N ASP A 23 7.06 -6.38 -1.12
CA ASP A 23 5.88 -7.17 -1.52
C ASP A 23 5.73 -8.47 -0.72
N GLN A 24 5.37 -8.33 0.56
CA GLN A 24 4.49 -9.30 1.23
C GLN A 24 3.14 -8.62 1.46
N PHE A 25 2.29 -8.60 0.43
CA PHE A 25 0.90 -8.20 0.60
C PHE A 25 0.21 -9.13 1.59
N VAL A 26 -0.01 -8.63 2.82
CA VAL A 26 -1.10 -9.12 3.66
C VAL A 26 -2.37 -9.03 2.81
N SER A 27 -2.99 -10.16 2.49
CA SER A 27 -4.14 -10.18 1.60
C SER A 27 -5.23 -9.29 2.18
N LYS A 28 -5.57 -8.18 1.51
CA LYS A 28 -6.56 -7.20 1.99
C LYS A 28 -7.91 -7.88 2.18
N ARG A 29 -8.21 -8.29 3.42
CA ARG A 29 -9.52 -8.82 3.78
C ARG A 29 -10.44 -7.64 3.96
N ALA A 30 -11.49 -7.55 3.14
CA ALA A 30 -12.55 -6.59 3.39
C ALA A 30 -13.13 -6.82 4.79
N VAL A 31 -13.09 -5.78 5.63
CA VAL A 31 -13.85 -5.74 6.88
C VAL A 31 -15.33 -5.89 6.54
N GLY A 32 -16.09 -6.64 7.35
CA GLY A 32 -17.51 -6.88 7.09
C GLY A 32 -18.35 -5.60 7.18
N ASN A 33 -19.58 -5.63 6.65
CA ASN A 33 -20.55 -4.57 6.91
C ASN A 33 -21.17 -4.76 8.30
N TRP A 34 -21.44 -3.66 9.00
CA TRP A 34 -22.14 -3.67 10.28
C TRP A 34 -23.53 -4.29 10.22
N ASP A 35 -24.27 -4.20 9.10
CA ASP A 35 -25.61 -4.82 9.00
C ASP A 35 -25.56 -6.35 9.03
N ASP A 36 -24.60 -6.95 8.32
CA ASP A 36 -24.36 -8.40 8.37
C ASP A 36 -23.89 -8.82 9.77
N ALA A 37 -23.01 -8.03 10.37
CA ALA A 37 -22.51 -8.26 11.72
C ALA A 37 -23.63 -8.17 12.78
N TYR A 38 -24.53 -7.19 12.68
CA TYR A 38 -25.71 -7.05 13.54
C TYR A 38 -26.74 -8.15 13.32
N THR A 39 -26.89 -8.62 12.08
CA THR A 39 -27.77 -9.76 11.75
C THR A 39 -27.27 -11.03 12.45
N LYS A 40 -25.98 -11.35 12.33
CA LYS A 40 -25.36 -12.46 13.06
C LYS A 40 -25.42 -12.27 14.59
N ALA A 41 -25.10 -11.08 15.10
CA ALA A 41 -25.14 -10.77 16.52
C ALA A 41 -26.55 -10.95 17.12
N THR A 42 -27.59 -10.56 16.39
CA THR A 42 -28.99 -10.75 16.81
C THR A 42 -29.37 -12.23 16.84
N ALA A 43 -28.97 -13.02 15.83
CA ALA A 43 -29.19 -14.46 15.80
C ALA A 43 -28.40 -15.23 16.88
N ALA A 44 -27.23 -14.74 17.27
CA ALA A 44 -26.42 -15.29 18.36
C ALA A 44 -27.01 -14.93 19.74
N LEU A 45 -27.40 -13.67 19.94
CA LEU A 45 -28.00 -13.16 21.18
C LEU A 45 -29.23 -13.97 21.63
N ALA A 46 -30.05 -14.42 20.67
CA ALA A 46 -31.24 -15.23 20.92
C ALA A 46 -30.94 -16.63 21.51
N LYS A 47 -29.69 -17.10 21.45
CA LYS A 47 -29.25 -18.41 21.97
C LYS A 47 -28.60 -18.32 23.35
N LEU A 48 -28.26 -17.12 23.82
CA LEU A 48 -27.50 -16.90 25.05
C LEU A 48 -28.38 -16.97 26.29
N SER A 49 -27.91 -17.72 27.29
CA SER A 49 -28.42 -17.62 28.66
C SER A 49 -28.08 -16.27 29.30
N GLN A 50 -28.81 -15.89 30.34
CA GLN A 50 -28.58 -14.64 31.06
C GLN A 50 -27.17 -14.55 31.67
N SER A 51 -26.63 -15.67 32.16
CA SER A 51 -25.28 -15.75 32.71
C SER A 51 -24.20 -15.58 31.64
N GLU A 52 -24.41 -16.10 30.42
CA GLU A 52 -23.51 -15.86 29.28
C GLU A 52 -23.56 -14.40 28.83
N LYS A 53 -24.76 -13.80 28.72
CA LYS A 53 -24.91 -12.37 28.41
C LYS A 53 -24.11 -11.48 29.37
N ILE A 54 -24.26 -11.71 30.69
CA ILE A 54 -23.52 -10.99 31.72
C ILE A 54 -22.02 -11.29 31.66
N GLY A 55 -21.63 -12.52 31.32
CA GLY A 55 -20.24 -12.94 31.16
C GLY A 55 -19.52 -12.29 29.97
N ILE A 56 -20.23 -11.98 28.89
CA ILE A 56 -19.68 -11.27 27.71
C ILE A 56 -19.34 -9.81 28.06
N VAL A 57 -20.17 -9.13 28.85
CA VAL A 57 -20.02 -7.69 29.17
C VAL A 57 -19.18 -7.42 30.43
N THR A 58 -18.85 -8.45 31.21
CA THR A 58 -18.10 -8.32 32.46
C THR A 58 -16.72 -8.95 32.33
N GLY A 59 -15.66 -8.15 32.52
CA GLY A 59 -14.30 -8.67 32.65
C GLY A 59 -14.16 -9.68 33.81
N VAL A 60 -13.23 -10.62 33.69
CA VAL A 60 -13.06 -11.71 34.67
C VAL A 60 -12.36 -11.31 35.97
N GLY A 61 -11.88 -10.06 36.07
CA GLY A 61 -11.09 -9.53 37.18
C GLY A 61 -9.62 -9.34 36.83
N TRP A 62 -8.97 -8.41 37.53
CA TRP A 62 -7.56 -8.07 37.31
C TRP A 62 -6.64 -9.27 37.52
N GLN A 63 -5.83 -9.57 36.50
CA GLN A 63 -4.92 -10.73 36.44
C GLN A 63 -5.60 -12.12 36.55
N LYS A 64 -6.90 -12.22 36.23
CA LYS A 64 -7.63 -13.52 36.23
C LYS A 64 -7.69 -14.23 34.88
N GLY A 65 -7.54 -13.49 33.78
CA GLY A 65 -7.34 -14.04 32.43
C GLY A 65 -5.88 -13.92 31.98
N PRO A 66 -5.47 -14.55 30.87
CA PRO A 66 -4.11 -14.45 30.34
C PRO A 66 -3.75 -13.07 29.77
N CYS A 67 -4.73 -12.28 29.33
CA CYS A 67 -4.54 -10.96 28.72
C CYS A 67 -4.77 -9.83 29.75
N VAL A 68 -4.42 -8.59 29.37
CA VAL A 68 -4.61 -7.38 30.21
C VAL A 68 -6.09 -7.19 30.57
N GLY A 69 -7.01 -7.58 29.68
CA GLY A 69 -8.42 -7.81 29.98
C GLY A 69 -8.96 -9.09 29.32
N ASN A 70 -9.90 -9.77 29.98
CA ASN A 70 -10.60 -10.94 29.42
C ASN A 70 -12.08 -10.92 29.79
N THR A 71 -12.98 -11.26 28.86
CA THR A 71 -14.41 -11.55 29.16
C THR A 71 -14.60 -13.05 29.43
N LYS A 72 -15.79 -13.48 29.84
CA LYS A 72 -16.13 -14.92 29.86
C LYS A 72 -16.48 -15.43 28.46
N ALA A 73 -16.21 -16.71 28.22
CA ALA A 73 -16.65 -17.44 27.03
C ALA A 73 -18.16 -17.76 27.10
N ALA A 74 -18.81 -17.92 25.93
CA ALA A 74 -20.19 -18.36 25.80
C ALA A 74 -20.28 -19.54 24.82
N GLY A 75 -20.28 -20.75 25.40
CA GLY A 75 -20.19 -22.01 24.64
C GLY A 75 -21.38 -22.28 23.72
N SER A 76 -22.56 -21.74 24.04
CA SER A 76 -23.79 -21.90 23.24
C SER A 76 -23.70 -21.32 21.82
N ILE A 77 -22.75 -20.41 21.57
CA ILE A 77 -22.52 -19.76 20.28
C ILE A 77 -21.06 -19.91 19.78
N GLY A 78 -20.22 -20.67 20.48
CA GLY A 78 -18.79 -20.80 20.15
C GLY A 78 -17.97 -19.52 20.38
N TYR A 79 -18.43 -18.62 21.24
CA TYR A 79 -17.74 -17.37 21.55
C TYR A 79 -16.64 -17.61 22.61
N PRO A 80 -15.37 -17.30 22.33
CA PRO A 80 -14.26 -17.53 23.24
C PRO A 80 -14.25 -16.53 24.42
N SER A 81 -13.32 -16.69 25.35
CA SER A 81 -12.95 -15.58 26.24
C SER A 81 -12.26 -14.52 25.37
N LEU A 82 -12.91 -13.36 25.19
CA LEU A 82 -12.34 -12.28 24.39
C LEU A 82 -11.06 -11.80 25.07
N CYS A 83 -9.93 -11.84 24.37
CA CYS A 83 -8.64 -11.34 24.86
C CYS A 83 -8.45 -9.88 24.43
N LEU A 84 -8.31 -8.98 25.40
CA LEU A 84 -8.05 -7.56 25.22
C LEU A 84 -6.62 -7.23 25.68
N GLN A 85 -5.80 -6.63 24.81
CA GLN A 85 -4.36 -6.47 25.04
C GLN A 85 -3.84 -5.11 24.57
N ASP A 86 -2.97 -4.51 25.39
CA ASP A 86 -2.20 -3.31 25.03
C ASP A 86 -1.16 -3.61 23.95
N GLY A 87 -0.61 -2.63 23.24
CA GLY A 87 -0.93 -1.19 23.26
C GLY A 87 -0.95 -0.61 21.83
N PRO A 88 -0.91 0.74 21.68
CA PRO A 88 -1.00 1.40 20.37
C PRO A 88 0.22 1.22 19.43
N LEU A 89 1.26 0.48 19.84
CA LEU A 89 2.55 0.36 19.12
C LEU A 89 3.20 -1.04 19.19
N GLY A 90 2.45 -2.08 19.54
CA GLY A 90 2.90 -3.46 19.65
C GLY A 90 2.05 -4.24 20.66
N VAL A 91 2.34 -5.52 20.89
CA VAL A 91 1.61 -6.34 21.88
C VAL A 91 2.36 -6.37 23.22
N ARG A 92 1.80 -5.74 24.26
CA ARG A 92 2.41 -5.57 25.58
C ARG A 92 2.60 -6.91 26.32
N TYR A 93 3.62 -7.00 27.16
CA TYR A 93 3.93 -8.17 28.00
C TYR A 93 4.22 -9.48 27.25
N VAL A 94 4.69 -9.38 26.01
CA VAL A 94 5.14 -10.52 25.20
C VAL A 94 6.54 -10.21 24.67
N GLN A 95 7.49 -11.13 24.81
CA GLN A 95 8.83 -10.97 24.20
C GLN A 95 8.84 -11.50 22.77
N GLY A 96 9.60 -10.86 21.88
CA GLY A 96 9.73 -11.27 20.48
C GLY A 96 8.64 -10.71 19.55
N VAL A 97 7.76 -9.85 20.06
CA VAL A 97 6.90 -8.96 19.27
C VAL A 97 7.70 -7.80 18.69
N THR A 98 7.14 -7.11 17.70
CA THR A 98 7.72 -5.85 17.19
C THR A 98 7.37 -4.69 18.10
N ALA A 99 8.38 -3.91 18.48
CA ALA A 99 8.22 -2.59 19.10
C ALA A 99 8.23 -1.52 18.00
N PHE A 100 7.03 -1.17 17.52
CA PHE A 100 6.85 -0.17 16.47
C PHE A 100 7.18 1.24 16.97
N SER A 101 7.40 2.17 16.03
CA SER A 101 7.49 3.59 16.38
C SER A 101 6.21 4.06 17.09
N ALA A 102 6.36 5.00 18.02
CA ALA A 102 5.23 5.65 18.66
C ALA A 102 4.29 6.29 17.62
N ALA A 103 3.01 6.42 17.96
CA ALA A 103 2.03 7.05 17.08
C ALA A 103 2.45 8.47 16.67
N ILE A 104 3.03 9.24 17.60
CA ILE A 104 3.46 10.61 17.32
C ILE A 104 4.64 10.67 16.35
N HIS A 105 5.55 9.69 16.40
CA HIS A 105 6.67 9.57 15.47
C HIS A 105 6.21 9.07 14.10
N ALA A 106 5.27 8.14 14.07
CA ALA A 106 4.61 7.73 12.84
C ALA A 106 3.85 8.90 12.20
N ALA A 107 3.17 9.74 12.99
CA ALA A 107 2.51 10.96 12.51
C ALA A 107 3.50 11.95 11.88
N SER A 108 4.71 12.09 12.43
CA SER A 108 5.79 12.89 11.84
C SER A 108 6.19 12.44 10.44
N THR A 109 5.83 11.23 9.99
CA THR A 109 6.02 10.81 8.59
C THR A 109 5.11 11.56 7.63
N TRP A 110 3.89 11.93 8.04
CA TRP A 110 2.79 12.42 7.20
C TRP A 110 2.48 11.49 6.00
N ASP A 111 2.72 10.20 6.17
CA ASP A 111 2.59 9.17 5.13
C ASP A 111 1.46 8.19 5.50
N VAL A 112 0.33 8.26 4.79
CA VAL A 112 -0.85 7.42 5.06
C VAL A 112 -0.59 5.94 4.78
N ASP A 113 0.27 5.62 3.81
CA ASP A 113 0.57 4.23 3.44
C ASP A 113 1.41 3.56 4.53
N LEU A 114 2.44 4.25 5.06
CA LEU A 114 3.24 3.75 6.20
C LEU A 114 2.40 3.58 7.48
N ILE A 115 1.41 4.45 7.69
CA ILE A 115 0.51 4.39 8.85
C ILE A 115 -0.46 3.21 8.75
N ARG A 116 -1.05 2.97 7.57
CA ARG A 116 -1.90 1.80 7.33
C ARG A 116 -1.12 0.50 7.45
N GLU A 117 0.09 0.44 6.88
CA GLU A 117 0.99 -0.72 7.01
C GLU A 117 1.33 -1.02 8.48
N ARG A 118 1.67 0.03 9.26
CA ARG A 118 1.89 -0.09 10.72
C ARG A 118 0.68 -0.67 11.44
N GLY A 119 -0.53 -0.21 11.09
CA GLY A 119 -1.79 -0.78 11.61
C GLY A 119 -1.99 -2.24 11.24
N ALA A 120 -1.74 -2.61 9.97
CA ALA A 120 -1.87 -3.98 9.49
C ALA A 120 -0.89 -4.95 10.16
N PHE A 121 0.37 -4.55 10.33
CA PHE A 121 1.40 -5.35 11.01
C PHE A 121 1.12 -5.50 12.51
N LEU A 122 0.67 -4.43 13.19
CA LEU A 122 0.20 -4.50 14.58
C LEU A 122 -0.97 -5.47 14.74
N GLY A 123 -1.96 -5.40 13.84
CA GLY A 123 -3.11 -6.29 13.84
C GLY A 123 -2.76 -7.75 13.52
N ALA A 124 -1.76 -7.98 12.67
CA ALA A 124 -1.26 -9.30 12.32
C ALA A 124 -0.59 -10.00 13.52
N GLU A 125 0.28 -9.32 14.26
CA GLU A 125 0.90 -9.89 15.49
C GLU A 125 -0.14 -10.16 16.57
N ALA A 126 -1.04 -9.21 16.82
CA ALA A 126 -2.13 -9.35 17.78
C ALA A 126 -2.96 -10.61 17.47
N LYS A 127 -3.40 -10.77 16.22
CA LYS A 127 -4.14 -11.95 15.77
C LYS A 127 -3.34 -13.24 15.87
N GLN A 128 -2.06 -13.24 15.49
CA GLN A 128 -1.19 -14.43 15.57
C GLN A 128 -1.07 -14.94 17.02
N LEU A 129 -1.05 -14.03 18.00
CA LEU A 129 -1.02 -14.33 19.43
C LEU A 129 -2.40 -14.66 20.04
N GLY A 130 -3.48 -14.63 19.25
CA GLY A 130 -4.86 -14.84 19.72
C GLY A 130 -5.43 -13.68 20.54
N VAL A 131 -4.88 -12.46 20.39
CA VAL A 131 -5.51 -11.22 20.85
C VAL A 131 -6.72 -10.93 19.97
N HIS A 132 -7.86 -10.66 20.59
CA HIS A 132 -9.10 -10.36 19.87
C HIS A 132 -9.31 -8.85 19.72
N VAL A 133 -8.87 -8.08 20.72
CA VAL A 133 -9.04 -6.62 20.79
C VAL A 133 -7.71 -5.99 21.15
N GLN A 134 -7.19 -5.15 20.26
CA GLN A 134 -5.99 -4.37 20.50
C GLN A 134 -6.39 -2.99 21.06
N LEU A 135 -5.74 -2.57 22.13
CA LEU A 135 -6.11 -1.37 22.90
C LEU A 135 -5.45 -0.09 22.34
N GLY A 136 -5.79 0.19 21.08
CA GLY A 136 -5.43 1.40 20.33
C GLY A 136 -6.07 1.39 18.94
N PRO A 137 -5.84 2.43 18.12
CA PRO A 137 -4.97 3.59 18.36
C PRO A 137 -5.54 4.64 19.34
N SER A 138 -4.73 5.65 19.70
CA SER A 138 -5.10 6.75 20.59
C SER A 138 -5.28 8.09 19.85
N ALA A 139 -6.31 8.83 20.23
CA ALA A 139 -6.57 10.24 19.87
C ALA A 139 -7.04 11.09 21.07
N GLY A 140 -7.10 10.50 22.27
CA GLY A 140 -7.29 11.19 23.54
C GLY A 140 -6.18 10.75 24.49
N PRO A 141 -5.18 11.59 24.81
CA PRO A 141 -5.09 13.03 24.53
C PRO A 141 -4.97 13.40 23.04
N LEU A 142 -5.61 14.51 22.66
CA LEU A 142 -5.30 15.24 21.43
C LEU A 142 -3.94 15.93 21.56
N GLY A 143 -3.55 16.35 22.77
CA GLY A 143 -2.27 16.99 23.06
C GLY A 143 -2.39 18.50 23.25
N LYS A 144 -3.46 18.95 23.92
CA LYS A 144 -3.67 20.34 24.35
C LYS A 144 -2.46 20.89 25.12
N HIS A 145 -1.93 20.11 26.06
CA HIS A 145 -0.80 20.49 26.90
C HIS A 145 0.50 19.94 26.31
N ALA A 146 1.45 20.81 25.93
CA ALA A 146 2.74 20.38 25.38
C ALA A 146 3.55 19.46 26.32
N ASN A 147 3.27 19.51 27.64
CA ASN A 147 3.87 18.67 28.66
C ASN A 147 2.98 17.48 29.12
N GLY A 148 1.83 17.25 28.48
CA GLY A 148 0.93 16.12 28.79
C GLY A 148 1.61 14.76 28.59
N GLY A 149 1.43 13.86 29.57
CA GLY A 149 2.23 12.65 29.72
C GLY A 149 2.11 11.63 28.59
N ARG A 150 0.93 11.53 27.97
CA ARG A 150 0.59 10.47 26.99
C ARG A 150 0.38 10.96 25.56
N ASN A 151 0.69 12.22 25.26
CA ASN A 151 0.53 12.80 23.92
C ASN A 151 1.21 11.95 22.83
N TRP A 152 2.32 11.30 23.20
CA TRP A 152 3.14 10.48 22.32
C TRP A 152 2.46 9.17 21.85
N GLU A 153 1.44 8.69 22.59
CA GLU A 153 0.58 7.58 22.16
C GLU A 153 -0.43 7.98 21.08
N GLY A 154 -0.67 9.29 20.89
CA GLY A 154 -1.49 9.87 19.83
C GLY A 154 -0.66 10.46 18.68
N PHE A 155 -1.32 11.04 17.68
CA PHE A 155 -0.68 11.45 16.41
C PHE A 155 -0.35 12.96 16.31
N GLY A 156 -0.03 13.60 17.44
CA GLY A 156 0.21 15.04 17.54
C GLY A 156 -1.06 15.88 17.72
N SER A 157 -0.92 17.21 17.68
CA SER A 157 -1.90 18.16 18.25
C SER A 157 -2.95 18.72 17.28
N ASP A 158 -3.05 18.18 16.06
CA ASP A 158 -4.04 18.61 15.07
C ASP A 158 -5.15 17.56 14.86
N PRO A 159 -6.44 17.93 14.97
CA PRO A 159 -7.55 16.99 14.85
C PRO A 159 -7.75 16.42 13.43
N TYR A 160 -7.37 17.15 12.37
CA TYR A 160 -7.43 16.61 11.01
C TYR A 160 -6.32 15.58 10.81
N LEU A 161 -5.09 15.90 11.23
CA LEU A 161 -3.97 14.95 11.19
C LEU A 161 -4.29 13.69 12.01
N GLN A 162 -4.68 13.85 13.28
CA GLN A 162 -5.08 12.71 14.12
C GLN A 162 -6.23 11.91 13.51
N GLY A 163 -7.25 12.56 12.94
CA GLY A 163 -8.40 11.87 12.35
C GLY A 163 -8.01 10.96 11.18
N ILE A 164 -7.15 11.44 10.28
CA ILE A 164 -6.64 10.62 9.16
C ILE A 164 -5.74 9.49 9.68
N MET A 165 -4.84 9.76 10.63
CA MET A 165 -3.94 8.72 11.16
C MET A 165 -4.67 7.65 11.99
N MET A 166 -5.73 8.04 12.72
CA MET A 166 -6.65 7.12 13.39
C MET A 166 -7.33 6.20 12.38
N ALA A 167 -7.93 6.78 11.32
CA ALA A 167 -8.63 6.03 10.28
C ALA A 167 -7.74 4.95 9.64
N GLU A 168 -6.58 5.34 9.10
CA GLU A 168 -5.66 4.40 8.44
C GLU A 168 -5.13 3.31 9.38
N THR A 169 -4.84 3.66 10.64
CA THR A 169 -4.40 2.67 11.64
C THR A 169 -5.52 1.68 11.99
N ILE A 170 -6.75 2.17 12.18
CA ILE A 170 -7.94 1.34 12.47
C ILE A 170 -8.22 0.40 11.30
N GLU A 171 -8.24 0.91 10.07
CA GLU A 171 -8.53 0.08 8.91
C GLU A 171 -7.47 -1.02 8.73
N GLY A 172 -6.17 -0.70 8.81
CA GLY A 172 -5.10 -1.70 8.75
C GLY A 172 -5.25 -2.80 9.81
N MET A 173 -5.50 -2.43 11.07
CA MET A 173 -5.69 -3.39 12.16
C MET A 173 -6.91 -4.30 11.92
N GLN A 174 -8.02 -3.74 11.46
CA GLN A 174 -9.27 -4.48 11.25
C GLN A 174 -9.25 -5.34 9.98
N GLU A 175 -8.53 -4.93 8.93
CA GLU A 175 -8.22 -5.75 7.75
C GLU A 175 -7.42 -7.00 8.13
N ALA A 176 -6.45 -6.89 9.06
CA ALA A 176 -5.76 -8.06 9.61
C ALA A 176 -6.70 -9.01 10.38
N GLY A 177 -7.74 -8.46 11.01
CA GLY A 177 -8.82 -9.19 11.69
C GLY A 177 -8.83 -9.08 13.21
N VAL A 178 -8.06 -8.15 13.79
CA VAL A 178 -8.19 -7.78 15.21
C VAL A 178 -9.21 -6.64 15.35
N GLN A 179 -9.91 -6.55 16.48
CA GLN A 179 -10.74 -5.38 16.79
C GLN A 179 -9.84 -4.22 17.24
N ALA A 180 -9.99 -3.05 16.61
CA ALA A 180 -9.32 -1.83 17.07
C ALA A 180 -10.17 -1.12 18.14
N THR A 181 -9.50 -0.39 19.04
CA THR A 181 -10.14 0.34 20.15
C THR A 181 -9.71 1.80 20.13
N ALA A 182 -10.61 2.70 19.70
CA ALA A 182 -10.33 4.13 19.76
C ALA A 182 -10.33 4.60 21.24
N LYS A 183 -9.20 5.17 21.69
CA LYS A 183 -9.02 5.60 23.09
C LYS A 183 -8.35 6.99 23.22
N HIS A 184 -8.39 7.64 24.37
CA HIS A 184 -9.35 7.45 25.47
C HIS A 184 -10.49 8.47 25.28
N TRP A 185 -11.74 8.03 25.42
CA TRP A 185 -12.95 8.79 25.06
C TRP A 185 -13.61 9.42 26.29
N LEU A 186 -13.50 10.72 26.53
CA LEU A 186 -12.68 11.71 25.82
C LEU A 186 -12.12 12.79 26.75
N VAL A 187 -11.27 13.64 26.18
CA VAL A 187 -10.61 14.80 26.83
C VAL A 187 -9.79 14.47 28.07
N ASN A 188 -9.18 13.28 28.12
CA ASN A 188 -8.10 12.97 29.05
C ASN A 188 -6.78 13.65 28.61
N GLU A 189 -6.73 14.97 28.68
CA GLU A 189 -5.61 15.79 28.15
C GLU A 189 -4.40 15.91 29.08
N GLN A 190 -4.46 15.34 30.28
CA GLN A 190 -3.39 15.31 31.29
C GLN A 190 -3.49 14.06 32.17
N GLU A 191 -2.37 13.63 32.76
CA GLU A 191 -2.34 12.46 33.65
C GLU A 191 -2.55 12.82 35.12
N LEU A 192 -2.13 14.01 35.54
CA LEU A 192 -2.34 14.50 36.90
C LEU A 192 -3.85 14.52 37.23
N ASN A 193 -4.22 13.82 38.30
CA ASN A 193 -5.59 13.69 38.80
C ASN A 193 -6.59 13.07 37.80
N ARG A 194 -6.14 12.36 36.76
CA ARG A 194 -7.00 11.78 35.70
C ARG A 194 -8.22 10.98 36.19
N GLU A 195 -8.12 10.30 37.34
CA GLU A 195 -9.20 9.50 37.96
C GLU A 195 -10.25 10.33 38.72
N THR A 196 -10.02 11.63 38.93
CA THR A 196 -10.86 12.47 39.80
C THR A 196 -11.24 13.83 39.22
N MET A 197 -10.40 14.41 38.36
CA MET A 197 -10.59 15.73 37.76
C MET A 197 -11.72 15.76 36.72
N SER A 198 -12.33 16.93 36.53
CA SER A 198 -13.24 17.22 35.42
C SER A 198 -12.59 18.05 34.34
N SER A 199 -12.85 17.69 33.09
CA SER A 199 -12.64 18.52 31.91
C SER A 199 -13.96 19.19 31.51
N ASP A 200 -14.08 20.48 31.79
CA ASP A 200 -15.31 21.26 31.61
C ASP A 200 -15.28 21.99 30.25
N VAL A 201 -15.53 21.24 29.17
CA VAL A 201 -15.32 21.69 27.78
C VAL A 201 -16.60 22.29 27.15
N PRO A 202 -16.53 23.49 26.54
CA PRO A 202 -17.62 24.04 25.72
C PRO A 202 -17.95 23.15 24.51
N ASP A 203 -19.23 23.03 24.12
CA ASP A 203 -19.69 22.08 23.09
C ASP A 203 -18.96 22.32 21.75
N ARG A 204 -18.88 23.58 21.26
CA ARG A 204 -18.12 23.88 20.03
C ARG A 204 -16.65 23.45 20.08
N VAL A 205 -15.96 23.67 21.19
CA VAL A 205 -14.55 23.29 21.37
C VAL A 205 -14.41 21.77 21.40
N LEU A 206 -15.32 21.08 22.10
CA LEU A 206 -15.40 19.63 22.13
C LEU A 206 -15.60 19.06 20.72
N ARG A 207 -16.47 19.67 19.90
CA ARG A 207 -16.81 19.21 18.54
C ARG A 207 -15.70 19.44 17.51
N GLU A 208 -15.15 20.66 17.45
CA GLU A 208 -14.19 21.05 16.41
C GLU A 208 -12.76 20.56 16.65
N LEU A 209 -12.40 20.20 17.88
CA LEU A 209 -11.10 19.62 18.21
C LEU A 209 -11.21 18.16 18.67
N TYR A 210 -11.73 17.91 19.87
CA TYR A 210 -11.49 16.65 20.59
C TYR A 210 -12.36 15.48 20.12
N VAL A 211 -13.56 15.74 19.60
CA VAL A 211 -14.44 14.72 19.00
C VAL A 211 -14.05 14.41 17.56
N TRP A 212 -13.47 15.38 16.84
CA TRP A 212 -13.15 15.28 15.41
C TRP A 212 -12.41 13.97 15.03
N PRO A 213 -11.26 13.60 15.64
CA PRO A 213 -10.54 12.39 15.23
C PRO A 213 -11.32 11.10 15.52
N PHE A 214 -12.22 11.12 16.52
CA PHE A 214 -13.11 10.00 16.79
C PHE A 214 -14.28 9.91 15.79
N MET A 215 -14.68 11.01 15.14
CA MET A 215 -15.63 10.93 14.02
C MET A 215 -15.03 10.14 12.85
N ASP A 216 -13.75 10.36 12.52
CA ASP A 216 -13.03 9.57 11.51
C ASP A 216 -12.88 8.10 11.96
N ALA A 217 -12.63 7.84 13.25
CA ALA A 217 -12.60 6.48 13.79
C ALA A 217 -13.94 5.74 13.66
N VAL A 218 -15.08 6.37 13.96
CA VAL A 218 -16.41 5.78 13.75
C VAL A 218 -16.69 5.58 12.26
N HIS A 219 -16.33 6.55 11.41
CA HIS A 219 -16.48 6.43 9.96
C HIS A 219 -15.68 5.24 9.38
N SER A 220 -14.49 5.00 9.94
CA SER A 220 -13.60 3.86 9.64
C SER A 220 -14.06 2.54 10.28
N ASN A 221 -15.30 2.48 10.77
CA ASN A 221 -15.95 1.30 11.36
C ASN A 221 -15.19 0.69 12.54
N VAL A 222 -14.58 1.51 13.42
CA VAL A 222 -13.87 1.00 14.61
C VAL A 222 -14.78 0.11 15.48
N ALA A 223 -14.27 -1.06 15.84
CA ALA A 223 -15.00 -2.09 16.57
C ALA A 223 -15.36 -1.67 18.00
N ALA A 224 -14.44 -0.99 18.69
CA ALA A 224 -14.59 -0.61 20.09
C ALA A 224 -14.15 0.84 20.36
N PHE A 225 -14.71 1.41 21.43
CA PHE A 225 -14.24 2.63 22.08
C PHE A 225 -13.87 2.32 23.53
N MET A 226 -12.91 3.05 24.09
CA MET A 226 -12.58 2.99 25.52
C MET A 226 -12.89 4.33 26.18
N CYS A 227 -13.86 4.38 27.08
CA CYS A 227 -14.16 5.59 27.84
C CYS A 227 -13.08 5.88 28.89
N SER A 228 -12.73 7.15 29.08
CA SER A 228 -11.59 7.59 29.88
C SER A 228 -11.84 7.65 31.39
N TYR A 229 -10.76 7.81 32.16
CA TYR A 229 -10.80 8.00 33.62
C TYR A 229 -11.48 9.30 34.07
N ASN A 230 -11.29 10.39 33.31
CA ASN A 230 -11.68 11.74 33.74
C ASN A 230 -13.20 11.94 33.75
N LYS A 231 -13.63 12.95 34.51
CA LYS A 231 -14.97 13.51 34.36
C LYS A 231 -15.01 14.48 33.18
N ILE A 232 -16.20 14.63 32.62
CA ILE A 232 -16.53 15.57 31.56
C ILE A 232 -17.75 16.33 32.05
N ASN A 233 -17.61 17.65 32.27
CA ASN A 233 -18.66 18.48 32.89
C ASN A 233 -19.24 17.87 34.18
N GLY A 234 -18.37 17.38 35.07
CA GLY A 234 -18.71 16.84 36.38
C GLY A 234 -19.14 15.37 36.45
N THR A 235 -19.34 14.68 35.31
CA THR A 235 -19.72 13.25 35.26
C THR A 235 -18.58 12.41 34.68
N TRP A 236 -18.21 11.29 35.30
CA TRP A 236 -17.19 10.37 34.77
C TRP A 236 -17.53 9.92 33.35
N ALA A 237 -16.53 9.86 32.46
CA ALA A 237 -16.75 9.58 31.04
C ALA A 237 -17.48 8.23 30.83
N CYS A 238 -17.10 7.20 31.60
CA CYS A 238 -17.73 5.88 31.61
C CYS A 238 -19.12 5.80 32.27
N GLU A 239 -19.71 6.93 32.69
CA GLU A 239 -21.08 7.02 33.21
C GLU A 239 -21.94 8.09 32.52
N SER A 240 -21.37 8.85 31.59
CA SER A 240 -22.01 10.00 30.97
C SER A 240 -22.89 9.64 29.78
N ASP A 241 -24.21 9.60 30.01
CA ASP A 241 -25.25 9.48 28.98
C ASP A 241 -25.13 10.53 27.86
N GLY A 242 -24.67 11.74 28.20
CA GLY A 242 -24.41 12.80 27.23
C GLY A 242 -23.28 12.46 26.25
N VAL A 243 -22.25 11.74 26.72
CA VAL A 243 -21.02 11.44 25.97
C VAL A 243 -21.09 10.09 25.26
N MET A 244 -21.66 9.06 25.87
CA MET A 244 -21.69 7.71 25.32
C MET A 244 -22.96 7.43 24.50
N ASN A 245 -24.15 7.63 25.07
CA ASN A 245 -25.40 7.41 24.33
C ASN A 245 -25.63 8.54 23.31
N LYS A 246 -25.86 9.77 23.79
CA LYS A 246 -26.34 10.89 22.96
C LYS A 246 -25.32 11.33 21.91
N LEU A 247 -24.04 11.42 22.28
CA LEU A 247 -22.97 11.82 21.37
C LEU A 247 -22.47 10.62 20.55
N LEU A 248 -21.75 9.67 21.17
CA LEU A 248 -21.05 8.62 20.41
C LEU A 248 -22.00 7.66 19.67
N LYS A 249 -23.02 7.13 20.34
CA LYS A 249 -23.95 6.16 19.73
C LYS A 249 -25.01 6.82 18.84
N ASP A 250 -25.67 7.86 19.32
CA ASP A 250 -26.84 8.44 18.64
C ASP A 250 -26.48 9.55 17.63
N GLU A 251 -25.46 10.37 17.88
CA GLU A 251 -25.09 11.48 16.99
C GLU A 251 -24.04 11.05 15.96
N LEU A 252 -22.96 10.42 16.41
CA LEU A 252 -21.90 9.89 15.53
C LEU A 252 -22.23 8.51 14.94
N GLY A 253 -23.33 7.88 15.37
CA GLY A 253 -23.78 6.60 14.81
C GLY A 253 -22.88 5.42 15.13
N HIS A 254 -22.15 5.41 16.27
CA HIS A 254 -21.28 4.29 16.63
C HIS A 254 -22.06 3.00 16.82
N ARG A 255 -21.73 1.99 16.01
CA ARG A 255 -22.36 0.66 16.01
C ARG A 255 -21.58 -0.39 16.81
N GLY A 256 -20.34 -0.11 17.19
CA GLY A 256 -19.56 -0.95 18.08
C GLY A 256 -19.96 -0.81 19.53
N TYR A 257 -19.08 -1.30 20.42
CA TYR A 257 -19.27 -1.26 21.86
C TYR A 257 -18.32 -0.27 22.55
N ILE A 258 -18.62 0.10 23.79
CA ILE A 258 -17.80 0.96 24.63
C ILE A 258 -17.33 0.17 25.86
N MET A 259 -16.01 0.00 26.02
CA MET A 259 -15.40 -0.53 27.25
C MET A 259 -14.95 0.60 28.18
N SER A 260 -14.80 0.32 29.47
CA SER A 260 -14.05 1.19 30.37
C SER A 260 -12.54 1.10 30.13
N ASP A 261 -11.81 2.19 30.38
CA ASP A 261 -10.42 2.08 30.83
C ASP A 261 -10.36 1.28 32.16
N TRP A 262 -9.17 0.82 32.55
CA TRP A 262 -9.00 -0.15 33.63
C TRP A 262 -9.44 0.43 34.97
N ASN A 263 -10.55 -0.08 35.51
CA ASN A 263 -11.17 0.42 36.74
C ASN A 263 -11.76 1.86 36.64
N ALA A 264 -12.05 2.36 35.43
CA ALA A 264 -12.75 3.64 35.22
C ALA A 264 -14.29 3.57 35.40
N GLN A 265 -14.82 2.45 35.92
CA GLN A 265 -16.24 2.28 36.24
C GLN A 265 -16.50 2.61 37.72
N HIS A 266 -17.51 3.45 38.01
CA HIS A 266 -17.77 3.92 39.38
C HIS A 266 -19.09 3.40 39.99
N THR A 267 -20.06 2.97 39.18
CA THR A 267 -21.35 2.43 39.63
C THR A 267 -21.88 1.32 38.71
N THR A 268 -22.74 0.45 39.24
CA THR A 268 -23.45 -0.59 38.46
C THR A 268 -24.43 0.01 37.45
N THR A 269 -25.33 0.88 37.93
CA THR A 269 -26.50 1.36 37.19
C THR A 269 -26.22 2.61 36.37
N GLY A 270 -25.35 3.52 36.86
CA GLY A 270 -24.94 4.74 36.16
C GLY A 270 -24.19 4.41 34.88
N SER A 271 -23.12 3.62 34.96
CA SER A 271 -22.38 3.14 33.77
C SER A 271 -23.24 2.36 32.78
N ALA A 272 -24.09 1.44 33.26
CA ALA A 272 -24.95 0.62 32.41
C ALA A 272 -25.99 1.44 31.63
N ASN A 273 -26.70 2.34 32.31
CA ASN A 273 -27.72 3.17 31.68
C ASN A 273 -27.09 4.36 30.92
N GLY A 274 -25.95 4.88 31.38
CA GLY A 274 -25.17 5.94 30.73
C GLY A 274 -24.55 5.53 29.40
N GLY A 275 -24.46 4.23 29.10
CA GLY A 275 -24.18 3.73 27.76
C GLY A 275 -22.94 2.85 27.62
N MET A 276 -22.22 2.55 28.69
CA MET A 276 -21.10 1.61 28.66
C MET A 276 -21.59 0.21 28.28
N ASP A 277 -20.77 -0.58 27.57
CA ASP A 277 -21.10 -1.93 27.10
C ASP A 277 -20.21 -3.04 27.66
N MET A 278 -19.03 -2.71 28.18
CA MET A 278 -18.09 -3.68 28.75
C MET A 278 -17.33 -3.06 29.93
N THR A 279 -17.26 -3.74 31.08
CA THR A 279 -16.38 -3.33 32.19
C THR A 279 -15.04 -4.06 32.13
N MET A 280 -13.95 -3.30 32.22
CA MET A 280 -12.58 -3.81 32.25
C MET A 280 -11.78 -3.23 33.44
N PRO A 281 -10.96 -4.05 34.13
CA PRO A 281 -10.81 -5.50 33.96
C PRO A 281 -11.98 -6.31 34.58
N GLY A 282 -13.03 -5.64 35.06
CA GLY A 282 -14.22 -6.22 35.71
C GLY A 282 -14.17 -6.22 37.24
N THR A 283 -13.00 -5.97 37.80
CA THR A 283 -12.76 -5.64 39.22
C THR A 283 -11.90 -4.37 39.31
N ASP A 284 -11.74 -3.80 40.50
CA ASP A 284 -10.56 -2.98 40.77
C ASP A 284 -9.25 -3.80 40.77
N PHE A 285 -8.10 -3.13 40.83
CA PHE A 285 -6.77 -3.76 40.85
C PHE A 285 -6.50 -4.62 42.09
N SER A 286 -7.26 -4.43 43.18
CA SER A 286 -7.19 -5.28 44.39
C SER A 286 -8.10 -6.52 44.32
N ASN A 287 -8.87 -6.67 43.24
CA ASN A 287 -9.95 -7.65 43.07
C ASN A 287 -11.10 -7.49 44.10
N GLY A 288 -11.29 -6.28 44.64
CA GLY A 288 -12.30 -5.97 45.68
C GLY A 288 -13.64 -5.53 45.11
N ASN A 289 -13.70 -4.34 44.51
CA ASN A 289 -14.90 -3.77 43.95
C ASN A 289 -15.30 -4.47 42.64
N ILE A 290 -16.58 -4.85 42.51
CA ILE A 290 -17.16 -5.50 41.33
C ILE A 290 -18.50 -4.85 41.03
N PHE A 291 -18.57 -4.03 39.98
CA PHE A 291 -19.78 -3.26 39.65
C PHE A 291 -20.75 -3.98 38.71
N TRP A 292 -20.30 -4.86 37.82
CA TRP A 292 -21.19 -5.71 37.02
C TRP A 292 -21.12 -7.18 37.46
N GLY A 293 -21.23 -8.16 36.56
CA GLY A 293 -21.38 -9.56 36.97
C GLY A 293 -22.64 -9.76 37.84
N PRO A 294 -22.50 -10.31 39.07
CA PRO A 294 -23.64 -10.49 39.99
C PRO A 294 -24.42 -9.20 40.31
N GLN A 295 -23.75 -8.03 40.34
CA GLN A 295 -24.41 -6.77 40.62
C GLN A 295 -25.28 -6.29 39.45
N LEU A 296 -24.82 -6.51 38.20
CA LEU A 296 -25.64 -6.21 37.01
C LEU A 296 -26.86 -7.13 36.93
N GLN A 297 -26.72 -8.42 37.28
CA GLN A 297 -27.88 -9.32 37.40
C GLN A 297 -28.90 -8.80 38.42
N THR A 298 -28.42 -8.34 39.58
CA THR A 298 -29.26 -7.81 40.65
C THR A 298 -29.97 -6.53 40.23
N ALA A 299 -29.27 -5.61 39.56
CA ALA A 299 -29.85 -4.38 39.02
C ALA A 299 -30.93 -4.65 37.95
N ILE A 300 -30.76 -5.69 37.11
CA ILE A 300 -31.77 -6.12 36.14
C ILE A 300 -32.99 -6.73 36.83
N ASN A 301 -32.78 -7.64 37.79
CA ASN A 301 -33.86 -8.24 38.57
C ASN A 301 -34.69 -7.17 39.32
N ASN A 302 -34.02 -6.13 39.81
CA ASN A 302 -34.62 -4.99 40.50
C ASN A 302 -35.16 -3.90 39.54
N LYS A 303 -35.12 -4.12 38.20
CA LYS A 303 -35.56 -3.19 37.15
C LYS A 303 -34.84 -1.82 37.14
N GLN A 304 -33.66 -1.73 37.75
CA GLN A 304 -32.79 -0.56 37.75
C GLN A 304 -31.97 -0.44 36.45
N VAL A 305 -31.77 -1.57 35.76
CA VAL A 305 -31.27 -1.65 34.39
C VAL A 305 -32.28 -2.50 33.60
N GLN A 306 -32.66 -2.08 32.40
CA GLN A 306 -33.60 -2.84 31.57
C GLN A 306 -32.89 -4.04 30.91
N GLN A 307 -33.58 -5.17 30.73
CA GLN A 307 -33.02 -6.33 30.01
C GLN A 307 -32.58 -5.95 28.58
N SER A 308 -33.34 -5.08 27.91
CA SER A 308 -33.00 -4.55 26.60
C SER A 308 -31.66 -3.79 26.56
N ARG A 309 -31.22 -3.21 27.69
CA ARG A 309 -29.91 -2.56 27.79
C ARG A 309 -28.79 -3.60 27.75
N LEU A 310 -28.86 -4.67 28.56
CA LEU A 310 -27.90 -5.77 28.51
C LEU A 310 -27.88 -6.45 27.13
N ASP A 311 -29.06 -6.64 26.53
CA ASP A 311 -29.20 -7.22 25.20
C ASP A 311 -28.54 -6.36 24.10
N ASP A 312 -28.54 -5.02 24.22
CA ASP A 312 -27.79 -4.12 23.34
C ASP A 312 -26.28 -4.18 23.58
N MET A 313 -25.83 -4.18 24.85
CA MET A 313 -24.40 -4.32 25.19
C MET A 313 -23.80 -5.57 24.53
N VAL A 314 -24.43 -6.73 24.73
CA VAL A 314 -23.99 -8.01 24.17
C VAL A 314 -24.04 -8.00 22.64
N LYS A 315 -25.09 -7.43 22.05
CA LYS A 315 -25.22 -7.34 20.59
C LYS A 315 -24.11 -6.50 19.96
N ARG A 316 -23.69 -5.40 20.60
CA ARG A 316 -22.57 -4.56 20.13
C ARG A 316 -21.24 -5.30 20.18
N VAL A 317 -20.96 -6.02 21.28
CA VAL A 317 -19.74 -6.84 21.42
C VAL A 317 -19.71 -7.97 20.38
N LEU A 318 -20.82 -8.70 20.20
CA LEU A 318 -20.92 -9.75 19.20
C LEU A 318 -20.85 -9.20 17.77
N ALA A 319 -21.46 -8.04 17.49
CA ALA A 319 -21.36 -7.41 16.18
C ALA A 319 -19.92 -7.04 15.85
N ALA A 320 -19.17 -6.45 16.79
CA ALA A 320 -17.75 -6.17 16.61
C ALA A 320 -16.92 -7.45 16.35
N TRP A 321 -17.17 -8.53 17.08
CA TRP A 321 -16.55 -9.86 16.85
C TRP A 321 -16.86 -10.42 15.45
N TYR A 322 -18.09 -10.25 14.96
CA TYR A 322 -18.51 -10.68 13.62
C TYR A 322 -18.04 -9.75 12.49
N LEU A 323 -17.82 -8.45 12.76
CA LEU A 323 -17.40 -7.42 11.80
C LEU A 323 -16.01 -7.72 11.23
N VAL A 324 -15.05 -7.94 12.12
CA VAL A 324 -13.69 -8.41 11.78
C VAL A 324 -13.61 -9.93 11.61
N GLY A 325 -14.77 -10.61 11.63
CA GLY A 325 -14.94 -12.03 11.32
C GLY A 325 -14.03 -12.95 12.14
N GLN A 326 -14.03 -12.77 13.45
CA GLN A 326 -13.34 -13.61 14.45
C GLN A 326 -14.15 -14.89 14.79
N ASP A 327 -15.33 -15.05 14.17
CA ASP A 327 -16.19 -16.24 14.24
C ASP A 327 -15.64 -17.46 13.48
N LYS A 328 -14.51 -17.32 12.78
CA LYS A 328 -14.02 -18.32 11.81
C LYS A 328 -12.51 -18.55 11.94
N GLY A 329 -12.14 -19.65 12.60
CA GLY A 329 -10.74 -20.10 12.65
C GLY A 329 -9.77 -19.12 13.31
N TYR A 330 -10.24 -18.34 14.28
CA TYR A 330 -9.38 -17.38 14.98
C TYR A 330 -8.40 -18.10 15.92
N PRO A 331 -7.13 -17.70 16.01
CA PRO A 331 -6.17 -18.34 16.91
C PRO A 331 -6.57 -18.22 18.38
N SER A 332 -6.31 -19.29 19.14
CA SER A 332 -6.40 -19.25 20.61
C SER A 332 -5.26 -18.41 21.20
N THR A 333 -5.53 -17.66 22.26
CA THR A 333 -4.51 -16.90 23.00
C THR A 333 -3.35 -17.79 23.41
N SER A 334 -2.13 -17.45 22.97
CA SER A 334 -0.94 -18.31 23.12
C SER A 334 0.03 -17.90 24.24
N PHE A 335 -0.22 -16.79 24.94
CA PHE A 335 0.69 -16.17 25.90
C PHE A 335 -0.03 -15.84 27.23
N SER A 336 0.72 -15.30 28.21
CA SER A 336 0.18 -14.73 29.44
C SER A 336 0.92 -13.44 29.81
N SER A 337 0.19 -12.33 29.97
CA SER A 337 0.72 -11.03 30.42
C SER A 337 1.47 -11.12 31.76
N TRP A 338 1.10 -12.08 32.61
CA TRP A 338 1.64 -12.24 33.97
C TRP A 338 2.82 -13.22 34.03
N THR A 339 3.20 -13.79 32.88
CA THR A 339 4.36 -14.68 32.74
C THR A 339 4.94 -14.45 31.35
N ILE A 340 5.63 -13.31 31.22
CA ILE A 340 6.19 -12.82 29.95
C ILE A 340 7.08 -13.90 29.32
N GLY A 341 6.62 -14.44 28.19
CA GLY A 341 7.30 -15.47 27.41
C GLY A 341 7.77 -14.95 26.06
N LYS A 342 8.71 -15.68 25.44
CA LYS A 342 9.18 -15.39 24.09
C LYS A 342 8.30 -16.07 23.05
N HIS A 343 7.86 -15.31 22.05
CA HIS A 343 7.14 -15.78 20.87
C HIS A 343 7.87 -15.33 19.60
N GLU A 344 7.89 -16.17 18.57
CA GLU A 344 8.43 -15.82 17.26
C GLU A 344 7.29 -15.24 16.40
N VAL A 345 7.03 -13.95 16.57
CA VAL A 345 6.04 -13.19 15.79
C VAL A 345 6.73 -11.97 15.16
N GLY A 346 6.06 -11.27 14.25
CA GLY A 346 6.55 -10.02 13.67
C GLY A 346 7.44 -10.12 12.42
N GLY A 347 8.00 -11.29 12.08
CA GLY A 347 8.52 -11.61 10.74
C GLY A 347 9.29 -10.50 10.00
N SER A 348 8.64 -9.86 9.02
CA SER A 348 9.18 -8.76 8.22
C SER A 348 8.87 -7.35 8.76
N HIS A 349 8.01 -7.20 9.77
CA HIS A 349 7.43 -5.92 10.22
C HIS A 349 8.44 -4.84 10.64
N LYS A 350 9.66 -5.22 11.01
CA LYS A 350 10.80 -4.30 11.20
C LYS A 350 11.10 -3.42 9.98
N THR A 351 10.67 -3.79 8.77
CA THR A 351 10.76 -2.94 7.57
C THR A 351 9.93 -1.67 7.73
N ASN A 352 8.68 -1.79 8.19
CA ASN A 352 7.83 -0.65 8.55
C ASN A 352 8.49 0.18 9.67
N VAL A 353 8.96 -0.47 10.75
CA VAL A 353 9.58 0.27 11.86
C VAL A 353 10.82 1.05 11.43
N ARG A 354 11.67 0.49 10.57
CA ARG A 354 12.81 1.24 10.01
C ARG A 354 12.36 2.36 9.08
N ALA A 355 11.32 2.14 8.28
CA ALA A 355 10.76 3.16 7.40
C ALA A 355 10.15 4.32 8.20
N THR A 356 9.35 4.07 9.24
CA THR A 356 8.80 5.12 10.09
C THR A 356 9.86 5.77 10.98
N ALA A 357 10.83 5.01 11.51
CA ALA A 357 11.99 5.56 12.21
C ALA A 357 12.73 6.59 11.34
N ARG A 358 13.05 6.23 10.10
CA ARG A 358 13.74 7.08 9.12
C ARG A 358 12.89 8.25 8.63
N ASP A 359 11.68 7.98 8.14
CA ASP A 359 10.85 8.96 7.42
C ASP A 359 10.04 9.87 8.35
N GLY A 360 9.99 9.54 9.64
CA GLY A 360 9.46 10.38 10.72
C GLY A 360 10.51 11.32 11.35
N ILE A 361 11.80 11.16 11.04
CA ILE A 361 12.83 12.11 11.46
C ILE A 361 12.58 13.48 10.80
N VAL A 362 12.56 14.51 11.64
CA VAL A 362 12.42 15.90 11.20
C VAL A 362 13.76 16.61 11.32
N LEU A 363 14.31 17.06 10.20
CA LEU A 363 15.52 17.88 10.19
C LEU A 363 15.11 19.34 10.52
N LEU A 364 15.52 19.84 11.68
CA LEU A 364 15.13 21.17 12.17
C LEU A 364 16.12 22.27 11.77
N LYS A 365 17.41 21.93 11.70
CA LYS A 365 18.50 22.85 11.32
C LYS A 365 19.54 22.09 10.49
N ASN A 366 20.08 22.70 9.44
CA ASN A 366 21.19 22.16 8.66
C ASN A 366 22.01 23.27 7.98
N THR A 367 22.80 23.99 8.77
CA THR A 367 23.67 25.08 8.32
C THR A 367 24.80 24.55 7.43
N ASN A 368 25.05 25.21 6.29
CA ASN A 368 26.12 24.88 5.33
C ASN A 368 26.13 23.43 4.82
N ALA A 369 24.96 22.77 4.77
CA ALA A 369 24.82 21.35 4.41
C ALA A 369 25.78 20.44 5.21
N ALA A 370 25.82 20.63 6.54
CA ALA A 370 26.58 19.81 7.47
C ALA A 370 26.13 18.33 7.45
N LEU A 371 24.85 18.11 7.17
CA LEU A 371 24.28 16.81 6.82
C LEU A 371 23.85 16.78 5.34
N PRO A 372 23.94 15.61 4.65
CA PRO A 372 24.43 14.33 5.16
C PRO A 372 25.96 14.26 5.29
N PHE A 373 26.45 13.36 6.13
CA PHE A 373 27.87 13.09 6.34
C PHE A 373 28.55 12.56 5.07
N LYS A 374 29.79 12.99 4.84
CA LYS A 374 30.61 12.63 3.67
C LYS A 374 31.92 11.96 4.12
N LYS A 375 31.79 10.82 4.81
CA LYS A 375 32.92 10.04 5.37
C LYS A 375 33.91 10.90 6.20
N PRO A 376 33.47 11.51 7.32
CA PRO A 376 34.35 12.29 8.20
C PRO A 376 35.50 11.42 8.73
N LYS A 377 36.64 12.02 9.10
CA LYS A 377 37.78 11.23 9.63
C LYS A 377 37.53 10.77 11.06
N SER A 378 36.84 11.59 11.84
CA SER A 378 36.49 11.28 13.23
C SER A 378 35.12 11.82 13.62
N ILE A 379 34.36 11.02 14.38
CA ILE A 379 33.09 11.43 15.00
C ILE A 379 33.19 11.19 16.51
N ALA A 380 32.81 12.19 17.30
CA ALA A 380 32.48 12.01 18.71
C ALA A 380 30.98 11.73 18.85
N VAL A 381 30.59 10.72 19.61
CA VAL A 381 29.19 10.41 19.93
C VAL A 381 28.98 10.51 21.44
N ILE A 382 28.07 11.39 21.87
CA ILE A 382 28.01 11.92 23.24
C ILE A 382 26.58 11.88 23.77
N GLY A 383 26.42 11.65 25.08
CA GLY A 383 25.13 11.57 25.78
C GLY A 383 24.70 10.12 26.07
N SER A 384 24.00 9.90 27.17
CA SER A 384 23.48 8.58 27.54
C SER A 384 22.47 8.05 26.51
N ASP A 385 21.69 8.95 25.92
CA ASP A 385 20.74 8.69 24.82
C ASP A 385 21.38 8.06 23.56
N SER A 386 22.70 7.99 23.49
CA SER A 386 23.41 7.33 22.38
C SER A 386 23.50 5.80 22.49
N ILE A 387 23.23 5.20 23.65
CA ILE A 387 23.40 3.75 23.90
C ILE A 387 22.10 3.06 24.34
N VAL A 388 22.00 1.74 24.20
CA VAL A 388 20.97 0.97 24.92
C VAL A 388 21.23 1.10 26.42
N ALA A 389 20.15 1.16 27.21
CA ALA A 389 20.20 1.09 28.67
C ALA A 389 21.24 0.07 29.17
N PRO A 390 22.17 0.43 30.09
CA PRO A 390 23.19 -0.51 30.58
C PRO A 390 22.62 -1.76 31.25
N LYS A 391 21.37 -1.70 31.72
CA LYS A 391 20.61 -2.82 32.31
C LYS A 391 19.86 -3.67 31.27
N GLY A 392 19.80 -3.22 30.01
CA GLY A 392 19.03 -3.80 28.91
C GLY A 392 17.75 -3.02 28.59
N ALA A 393 17.34 -3.00 27.31
CA ALA A 393 16.23 -2.19 26.80
C ALA A 393 14.87 -2.40 27.50
N ASN A 394 14.68 -3.57 28.13
CA ASN A 394 13.45 -3.96 28.83
C ASN A 394 13.55 -3.91 30.37
N ALA A 395 14.69 -3.48 30.92
CA ALA A 395 15.00 -3.61 32.35
C ALA A 395 14.05 -2.84 33.28
N CYS A 396 13.42 -1.78 32.77
CA CYS A 396 12.43 -1.00 33.49
C CYS A 396 11.03 -1.49 33.11
N VAL A 397 10.23 -1.85 34.12
CA VAL A 397 8.83 -2.25 33.97
C VAL A 397 8.06 -1.12 33.29
N ASP A 398 7.26 -1.46 32.28
CA ASP A 398 6.47 -0.52 31.47
C ASP A 398 7.29 0.66 30.91
N ARG A 399 8.59 0.43 30.70
CA ARG A 399 9.60 1.44 30.31
C ARG A 399 9.66 2.67 31.23
N GLY A 400 9.30 2.50 32.51
CA GLY A 400 9.29 3.55 33.54
C GLY A 400 10.68 4.02 34.01
N CYS A 401 11.58 4.31 33.07
CA CYS A 401 12.87 4.97 33.31
C CYS A 401 13.41 5.58 32.01
N ASN A 402 14.21 6.63 32.15
CA ASN A 402 14.94 7.25 31.05
C ASN A 402 16.45 7.01 31.30
N ASP A 403 16.94 5.83 30.92
CA ASP A 403 18.32 5.35 31.17
C ASP A 403 18.86 4.77 29.86
N GLY A 404 19.48 5.60 29.02
CA GLY A 404 19.88 5.24 27.64
C GLY A 404 19.00 5.89 26.56
N THR A 405 19.02 5.32 25.35
CA THR A 405 18.34 5.84 24.16
C THR A 405 16.82 5.74 24.27
N LEU A 406 16.13 6.87 24.10
CA LEU A 406 14.68 6.94 24.25
C LEU A 406 13.97 6.56 22.94
N ALA A 407 13.41 5.34 22.88
CA ALA A 407 12.70 4.85 21.70
C ALA A 407 11.15 4.81 21.85
N MET A 408 10.65 5.00 23.08
CA MET A 408 9.25 4.86 23.49
C MET A 408 9.08 5.44 24.91
N GLY A 409 7.96 6.09 25.21
CA GLY A 409 7.64 6.56 26.58
C GLY A 409 7.05 5.46 27.48
N TRP A 410 6.69 5.79 28.72
CA TRP A 410 6.29 4.80 29.73
C TRP A 410 4.77 4.59 29.89
N GLY A 411 4.38 3.44 30.45
CA GLY A 411 3.01 3.11 30.84
C GLY A 411 2.34 2.03 29.98
N SER A 412 1.00 2.05 29.91
CA SER A 412 0.22 1.06 29.11
C SER A 412 0.44 1.15 27.62
N GLY A 413 0.88 2.31 27.12
CA GLY A 413 1.31 2.46 25.73
C GLY A 413 2.57 1.68 25.36
N SER A 414 3.27 1.05 26.32
CA SER A 414 4.59 0.44 26.11
C SER A 414 4.59 -1.06 25.84
N VAL A 415 5.68 -1.57 25.25
CA VAL A 415 5.87 -3.00 24.90
C VAL A 415 7.31 -3.45 25.14
N GLU A 416 7.56 -4.76 25.12
CA GLU A 416 8.91 -5.32 25.22
C GLU A 416 9.64 -5.22 23.87
N PHE A 417 10.84 -4.66 23.87
CA PHE A 417 11.72 -4.66 22.71
C PHE A 417 12.22 -6.09 22.41
N PRO A 418 12.13 -6.58 21.16
CA PRO A 418 12.79 -7.84 20.75
C PRO A 418 14.30 -7.63 20.63
N TYR A 419 14.70 -6.41 20.27
CA TYR A 419 16.02 -5.80 20.30
C TYR A 419 15.82 -4.28 20.25
N LEU A 420 16.88 -3.51 20.47
CA LEU A 420 16.88 -2.06 20.24
C LEU A 420 18.23 -1.67 19.65
N VAL A 421 18.24 -1.08 18.46
CA VAL A 421 19.47 -0.57 17.83
C VAL A 421 19.70 0.85 18.30
N ALA A 422 20.73 1.09 19.11
CA ALA A 422 21.03 2.44 19.61
C ALA A 422 21.83 3.28 18.58
N PRO A 423 21.76 4.63 18.67
CA PRO A 423 22.50 5.54 17.79
C PRO A 423 24.00 5.22 17.67
N LEU A 424 24.69 4.98 18.80
CA LEU A 424 26.13 4.72 18.83
C LEU A 424 26.49 3.44 18.06
N ASP A 425 25.67 2.40 18.17
CA ASP A 425 25.98 1.10 17.57
C ASP A 425 25.80 1.15 16.06
N ALA A 426 24.72 1.76 15.57
CA ALA A 426 24.52 1.99 14.14
C ALA A 426 25.60 2.92 13.55
N ILE A 427 25.95 4.01 14.26
CA ILE A 427 27.02 4.94 13.83
C ILE A 427 28.37 4.22 13.77
N LYS A 428 28.72 3.38 14.77
CA LYS A 428 29.93 2.54 14.73
C LYS A 428 29.92 1.60 13.53
N THR A 429 28.81 0.91 13.25
CA THR A 429 28.69 -0.01 12.11
C THR A 429 28.88 0.70 10.77
N GLN A 430 28.42 1.94 10.63
CA GLN A 430 28.66 2.73 9.41
C GLN A 430 30.10 3.27 9.35
N ALA A 431 30.61 3.80 10.47
CA ALA A 431 31.98 4.33 10.58
C ALA A 431 33.06 3.29 10.24
N GLN A 432 32.84 2.02 10.60
CA GLN A 432 33.71 0.89 10.20
C GLN A 432 33.84 0.73 8.68
N LYS A 433 32.76 0.99 7.91
CA LYS A 433 32.78 0.92 6.44
C LYS A 433 33.48 2.12 5.81
N ASP A 434 33.42 3.27 6.48
CA ASP A 434 33.96 4.54 5.98
C ASP A 434 35.41 4.82 6.44
N GLY A 435 35.94 4.02 7.36
CA GLY A 435 37.26 4.25 7.96
C GLY A 435 37.28 5.38 8.99
N THR A 436 36.11 5.80 9.47
CA THR A 436 35.93 6.89 10.43
C THR A 436 36.27 6.42 11.84
N SER A 437 37.10 7.19 12.55
CA SER A 437 37.42 6.93 13.97
C SER A 437 36.27 7.41 14.88
N ILE A 438 35.81 6.54 15.78
CA ILE A 438 34.77 6.88 16.77
C ILE A 438 35.42 7.12 18.13
N THR A 439 35.10 8.26 18.74
CA THR A 439 35.26 8.51 20.19
C THR A 439 33.85 8.57 20.79
N SER A 440 33.63 7.98 21.97
CA SER A 440 32.30 7.99 22.59
C SER A 440 32.33 8.40 24.05
N SER A 441 31.41 9.28 24.46
CA SER A 441 31.12 9.62 25.85
C SER A 441 29.64 9.32 26.13
N PRO A 442 29.25 8.06 26.36
CA PRO A 442 27.85 7.63 26.48
C PRO A 442 27.31 7.93 27.90
N ASN A 443 27.40 9.19 28.30
CA ASN A 443 26.89 9.75 29.55
C ASN A 443 26.76 11.27 29.41
N ASP A 444 26.05 11.89 30.35
CA ASP A 444 25.66 13.30 30.27
C ASP A 444 26.57 14.23 31.09
N ASN A 445 27.78 13.78 31.44
CA ASN A 445 28.78 14.64 32.04
C ASN A 445 29.34 15.63 31.00
N ALA A 446 28.97 16.89 31.14
CA ALA A 446 29.35 17.98 30.23
C ALA A 446 30.88 18.07 29.97
N GLN A 447 31.73 17.84 30.98
CA GLN A 447 33.18 17.90 30.83
C GLN A 447 33.74 16.70 30.05
N GLN A 448 33.21 15.50 30.25
CA GLN A 448 33.58 14.31 29.49
C GLN A 448 33.09 14.39 28.03
N GLY A 449 31.85 14.87 27.83
CA GLY A 449 31.30 15.14 26.50
C GLY A 449 32.17 16.13 25.70
N ALA A 450 32.54 17.26 26.31
CA ALA A 450 33.46 18.22 25.70
C ALA A 450 34.85 17.61 25.41
N SER A 451 35.40 16.83 26.35
CA SER A 451 36.70 16.15 26.16
C SER A 451 36.70 15.17 24.99
N ALA A 452 35.60 14.41 24.81
CA ALA A 452 35.41 13.53 23.65
C ALA A 452 35.26 14.31 22.34
N ALA A 453 34.59 15.46 22.37
CA ALA A 453 34.31 16.29 21.19
C ALA A 453 35.52 17.07 20.66
N GLN A 454 36.48 17.43 21.52
CA GLN A 454 37.52 18.44 21.23
C GLN A 454 38.41 18.14 20.02
N ASN A 455 38.63 16.86 19.69
CA ASN A 455 39.50 16.42 18.59
C ASN A 455 38.74 15.68 17.45
N ALA A 456 37.40 15.72 17.45
CA ALA A 456 36.59 15.09 16.41
C ALA A 456 36.25 16.07 15.26
N ASP A 457 36.21 15.60 14.00
CA ASP A 457 35.73 16.42 12.88
C ASP A 457 34.27 16.85 13.07
N ILE A 458 33.47 15.99 13.71
CA ILE A 458 32.03 16.16 13.98
C ILE A 458 31.73 15.63 15.39
N ALA A 459 30.88 16.33 16.14
CA ALA A 459 30.34 15.85 17.41
C ALA A 459 28.82 15.63 17.30
N VAL A 460 28.35 14.41 17.55
CA VAL A 460 26.94 14.03 17.60
C VAL A 460 26.53 13.93 19.06
N VAL A 461 25.71 14.86 19.53
CA VAL A 461 25.18 14.89 20.91
C VAL A 461 23.75 14.37 20.88
N CYS A 462 23.52 13.24 21.52
CA CYS A 462 22.19 12.64 21.68
C CYS A 462 21.62 13.12 23.02
N ILE A 463 20.42 13.70 23.00
CA ILE A 463 19.69 14.15 24.19
C ILE A 463 18.23 13.71 24.08
N ASN A 464 17.53 13.64 25.20
CA ASN A 464 16.12 13.27 25.19
C ASN A 464 15.26 14.07 26.19
N SER A 465 13.95 13.83 26.15
CA SER A 465 12.97 14.32 27.13
C SER A 465 11.77 13.39 27.11
N ASP A 466 11.45 12.78 28.25
CA ASP A 466 10.55 11.63 28.36
C ASP A 466 9.26 11.95 29.14
N ALA A 467 8.24 11.12 28.98
CA ALA A 467 6.94 11.19 29.64
C ALA A 467 6.15 9.87 29.51
N GLY A 468 5.06 9.73 30.26
CA GLY A 468 4.19 8.58 30.12
C GLY A 468 2.94 8.62 30.98
N GLU A 469 2.47 7.44 31.37
CA GLU A 469 1.25 7.27 32.15
C GLU A 469 1.43 7.61 33.64
N GLY A 470 0.40 8.24 34.24
CA GLY A 470 0.42 8.86 35.58
C GLY A 470 0.59 7.91 36.77
N TYR A 471 0.50 6.59 36.58
CA TYR A 471 0.76 5.62 37.67
C TYR A 471 2.25 5.37 37.92
N ILE A 472 3.14 5.89 37.08
CA ILE A 472 4.61 5.83 37.25
C ILE A 472 5.15 7.25 37.43
N THR A 473 6.05 7.43 38.40
CA THR A 473 6.80 8.67 38.59
C THR A 473 8.28 8.45 38.25
N VAL A 474 8.77 9.09 37.18
CA VAL A 474 10.16 8.97 36.71
C VAL A 474 10.87 10.31 36.89
N GLU A 475 11.97 10.32 37.66
CA GLU A 475 12.73 11.54 38.02
C GLU A 475 11.84 12.65 38.62
N GLY A 476 10.74 12.23 39.26
CA GLY A 476 9.72 13.09 39.86
C GLY A 476 8.64 13.60 38.89
N ASN A 477 8.66 13.26 37.61
CA ASN A 477 7.57 13.51 36.65
C ASN A 477 6.52 12.40 36.81
N ALA A 478 5.31 12.77 37.24
CA ALA A 478 4.22 11.83 37.55
C ALA A 478 3.29 11.70 36.33
N GLY A 479 3.73 10.93 35.34
CA GLY A 479 3.16 10.92 33.98
C GLY A 479 3.50 12.19 33.19
N ASP A 480 2.88 13.31 33.54
CA ASP A 480 3.09 14.61 32.89
C ASP A 480 4.51 15.17 33.17
N ARG A 481 5.08 15.88 32.19
CA ARG A 481 6.39 16.53 32.33
C ARG A 481 6.29 17.81 33.17
N LYS A 482 7.24 18.00 34.09
CA LYS A 482 7.34 19.20 34.93
C LYS A 482 7.76 20.47 34.18
N ASN A 483 8.40 20.31 33.03
CA ASN A 483 8.90 21.39 32.18
C ASN A 483 9.06 20.85 30.75
N LEU A 484 9.46 21.74 29.83
CA LEU A 484 9.80 21.40 28.45
C LEU A 484 11.31 21.46 28.16
N ASP A 485 12.18 21.22 29.13
CA ASP A 485 13.63 21.12 28.91
C ASP A 485 14.05 19.69 28.47
N PRO A 486 15.25 19.53 27.86
CA PRO A 486 15.90 18.23 27.76
C PRO A 486 16.20 17.67 29.16
N TRP A 487 16.02 16.38 29.33
CA TRP A 487 16.37 15.67 30.57
C TRP A 487 17.90 15.54 30.72
N HIS A 488 18.34 15.05 31.88
CA HIS A 488 19.74 14.74 32.20
C HIS A 488 20.77 15.87 31.98
N ASN A 489 20.32 17.13 32.07
CA ASN A 489 21.12 18.33 31.75
C ASN A 489 21.57 18.38 30.27
N GLY A 490 20.73 17.90 29.34
CA GLY A 490 21.03 17.92 27.91
C GLY A 490 21.34 19.33 27.36
N ASN A 491 20.74 20.38 27.94
CA ASN A 491 21.10 21.77 27.64
C ASN A 491 22.60 22.05 27.93
N GLU A 492 23.08 21.69 29.13
CA GLU A 492 24.46 21.86 29.59
C GLU A 492 25.43 21.02 28.75
N LEU A 493 25.05 19.78 28.41
CA LEU A 493 25.82 18.88 27.57
C LEU A 493 26.04 19.47 26.17
N VAL A 494 24.97 19.93 25.50
CA VAL A 494 25.06 20.58 24.18
C VAL A 494 25.89 21.87 24.25
N LYS A 495 25.67 22.71 25.26
CA LYS A 495 26.46 23.96 25.47
C LYS A 495 27.96 23.66 25.61
N ALA A 496 28.33 22.65 26.40
CA ALA A 496 29.73 22.28 26.63
C ALA A 496 30.41 21.68 25.39
N VAL A 497 29.71 20.83 24.63
CA VAL A 497 30.22 20.26 23.38
C VAL A 497 30.38 21.33 22.30
N ALA A 498 29.36 22.19 22.11
CA ALA A 498 29.40 23.27 21.15
C ALA A 498 30.43 24.36 21.49
N ALA A 499 30.92 24.44 22.73
CA ALA A 499 32.02 25.33 23.11
C ALA A 499 33.39 24.86 22.57
N VAL A 500 33.57 23.57 22.28
CA VAL A 500 34.85 22.98 21.86
C VAL A 500 34.85 22.35 20.47
N ASN A 501 33.69 21.99 19.92
CA ASN A 501 33.56 21.43 18.57
C ASN A 501 32.71 22.33 17.66
N LYS A 502 33.25 22.70 16.50
CA LYS A 502 32.62 23.63 15.52
C LYS A 502 31.58 22.99 14.61
N LYS A 503 31.41 21.67 14.65
CA LYS A 503 30.42 20.90 13.89
C LYS A 503 29.65 19.99 14.83
N THR A 504 28.93 20.62 15.76
CA THR A 504 28.03 19.93 16.68
C THR A 504 26.70 19.66 15.98
N ILE A 505 26.28 18.40 15.97
CA ILE A 505 25.00 17.88 15.50
C ILE A 505 24.23 17.44 16.74
N VAL A 506 23.04 17.98 16.96
CA VAL A 506 22.20 17.55 18.09
C VAL A 506 21.13 16.59 17.56
N VAL A 507 21.06 15.40 18.14
CA VAL A 507 19.99 14.42 17.91
C VAL A 507 19.08 14.45 19.13
N VAL A 508 17.77 14.56 18.92
CA VAL A 508 16.78 14.68 19.99
C VAL A 508 15.72 13.58 19.88
N HIS A 509 15.69 12.66 20.84
CA HIS A 509 14.58 11.71 21.00
C HIS A 509 13.60 12.25 22.05
N SER A 510 12.32 12.39 21.73
CA SER A 510 11.36 12.93 22.70
C SER A 510 9.90 12.60 22.39
N VAL A 511 9.14 12.44 23.47
CA VAL A 511 7.68 12.33 23.52
C VAL A 511 6.93 13.55 22.96
N GLY A 512 7.56 14.73 22.90
CA GLY A 512 6.88 15.97 22.51
C GLY A 512 7.83 17.17 22.51
N PRO A 513 7.32 18.40 22.35
CA PRO A 513 8.16 19.60 22.21
C PRO A 513 9.19 19.79 23.34
N VAL A 514 10.34 20.36 23.00
CA VAL A 514 11.41 20.73 23.93
C VAL A 514 11.91 22.15 23.57
N ILE A 515 12.17 22.98 24.57
CA ILE A 515 12.68 24.34 24.40
C ILE A 515 14.19 24.30 24.17
N MET A 516 14.65 24.89 23.07
CA MET A 516 16.06 24.80 22.60
C MET A 516 16.81 26.13 22.65
N GLU A 517 16.18 27.23 23.07
CA GLU A 517 16.73 28.60 22.95
C GLU A 517 18.09 28.80 23.66
N GLN A 518 18.45 27.94 24.62
CA GLN A 518 19.74 27.98 25.29
C GLN A 518 20.94 27.67 24.39
N TRP A 519 20.73 27.01 23.24
CA TRP A 519 21.81 26.53 22.37
C TRP A 519 21.49 26.50 20.86
N ILE A 520 20.22 26.60 20.45
CA ILE A 520 19.82 26.46 19.03
C ILE A 520 20.48 27.49 18.10
N GLU A 521 20.74 28.71 18.59
CA GLU A 521 21.42 29.78 17.84
C GLU A 521 22.95 29.74 17.93
N ASN A 522 23.52 28.79 18.67
CA ASN A 522 24.98 28.65 18.72
C ASN A 522 25.51 28.32 17.31
N PRO A 523 26.47 29.08 16.75
CA PRO A 523 26.95 28.87 15.38
C PRO A 523 27.67 27.53 15.19
N ASN A 524 28.15 26.91 16.27
CA ASN A 524 28.78 25.60 16.26
C ASN A 524 27.76 24.44 16.28
N VAL A 525 26.49 24.70 16.66
CA VAL A 525 25.38 23.75 16.49
C VAL A 525 24.90 23.88 15.05
N VAL A 526 25.51 23.10 14.14
CA VAL A 526 25.32 23.23 12.69
C VAL A 526 24.14 22.43 12.17
N ALA A 527 23.68 21.39 12.89
CA ALA A 527 22.44 20.71 12.57
C ALA A 527 21.70 20.21 13.82
N VAL A 528 20.38 20.07 13.68
CA VAL A 528 19.49 19.53 14.72
C VAL A 528 18.54 18.53 14.05
N VAL A 529 18.56 17.30 14.53
CA VAL A 529 17.82 16.16 14.01
C VAL A 529 16.84 15.72 15.09
N TRP A 530 15.56 16.00 14.87
CA TRP A 530 14.49 15.56 15.75
C TRP A 530 14.09 14.13 15.38
N ALA A 531 14.52 13.19 16.22
CA ALA A 531 14.39 11.75 15.99
C ALA A 531 13.20 11.12 16.72
N GLY A 532 12.49 11.88 17.55
CA GLY A 532 11.18 11.49 18.10
C GLY A 532 11.23 10.21 18.94
N LEU A 533 10.37 9.22 18.62
CA LEU A 533 10.27 7.93 19.31
C LEU A 533 10.18 6.78 18.28
N PRO A 534 11.33 6.35 17.73
CA PRO A 534 11.38 5.54 16.52
C PRO A 534 11.17 4.02 16.70
N GLY A 535 10.99 3.51 17.92
CA GLY A 535 10.88 2.07 18.17
C GLY A 535 12.22 1.32 17.98
N GLN A 536 12.15 0.00 17.72
CA GLN A 536 13.34 -0.89 17.78
C GLN A 536 14.47 -0.59 16.77
N GLU A 537 14.17 0.13 15.69
CA GLU A 537 15.10 0.47 14.59
C GLU A 537 15.74 1.87 14.75
N SER A 538 15.65 2.49 15.93
CA SER A 538 16.14 3.85 16.24
C SER A 538 17.44 4.25 15.52
N GLY A 539 18.56 3.61 15.85
CA GLY A 539 19.88 3.92 15.29
C GLY A 539 19.99 3.67 13.80
N ASN A 540 19.27 2.68 13.25
CA ASN A 540 19.27 2.40 11.81
C ASN A 540 18.55 3.49 11.02
N GLY A 541 17.35 3.90 11.46
CA GLY A 541 16.62 5.02 10.86
C GLY A 541 17.38 6.34 10.96
N LEU A 542 18.06 6.57 12.09
CA LEU A 542 18.93 7.73 12.29
C LEU A 542 20.13 7.74 11.33
N VAL A 543 20.83 6.61 11.17
CA VAL A 543 21.98 6.50 10.25
C VAL A 543 21.57 6.66 8.79
N ASP A 544 20.40 6.13 8.39
CA ASP A 544 19.87 6.31 7.03
C ASP A 544 19.72 7.80 6.67
N ILE A 545 19.35 8.65 7.64
CA ILE A 545 19.32 10.10 7.48
C ILE A 545 20.72 10.71 7.59
N LEU A 546 21.47 10.48 8.69
CA LEU A 546 22.75 11.14 8.95
C LEU A 546 23.78 10.94 7.82
N TYR A 547 23.76 9.80 7.12
CA TYR A 547 24.63 9.51 5.99
C TYR A 547 23.97 9.68 4.62
N GLY A 548 22.70 10.12 4.56
CA GLY A 548 22.01 10.44 3.31
C GLY A 548 21.64 9.25 2.44
N ALA A 549 21.40 8.07 3.04
CA ALA A 549 20.76 6.95 2.35
C ALA A 549 19.29 7.29 2.00
N ALA A 550 18.67 8.19 2.77
CA ALA A 550 17.49 8.96 2.37
C ALA A 550 17.65 10.44 2.73
N SER A 551 16.93 11.32 2.02
CA SER A 551 16.66 12.66 2.55
C SER A 551 15.68 12.56 3.73
N PRO A 552 15.87 13.33 4.81
CA PRO A 552 14.80 13.52 5.78
C PRO A 552 13.59 14.13 5.07
N SER A 553 12.41 13.67 5.49
CA SER A 553 11.12 14.02 4.89
C SER A 553 9.99 14.13 5.91
N GLY A 554 10.30 13.92 7.20
CA GLY A 554 9.33 14.11 8.27
C GLY A 554 9.04 15.60 8.48
N LYS A 555 7.85 15.89 9.02
CA LYS A 555 7.42 17.23 9.43
C LYS A 555 6.85 17.18 10.84
N LEU A 556 7.06 18.21 11.65
CA LEU A 556 6.56 18.25 13.03
C LEU A 556 5.02 18.12 13.11
N PRO A 557 4.47 17.19 13.91
CA PRO A 557 3.03 17.09 14.15
C PRO A 557 2.56 17.95 15.35
N TYR A 558 3.39 18.90 15.78
CA TYR A 558 3.17 19.88 16.85
C TYR A 558 4.10 21.09 16.63
N THR A 559 3.89 22.18 17.37
CA THR A 559 4.76 23.35 17.37
C THR A 559 5.88 23.20 18.39
N ILE A 560 7.09 23.67 18.08
CA ILE A 560 8.18 23.88 19.04
C ILE A 560 8.31 25.38 19.32
N ALA A 561 7.97 25.78 20.54
CA ALA A 561 7.98 27.16 21.02
C ALA A 561 9.39 27.70 21.35
N LYS A 562 9.49 29.03 21.52
CA LYS A 562 10.68 29.69 22.09
C LYS A 562 10.65 29.69 23.63
N LYS A 563 9.46 29.66 24.24
CA LYS A 563 9.27 29.49 25.69
C LYS A 563 7.98 28.72 25.99
N GLU A 564 7.94 28.02 27.12
CA GLU A 564 6.79 27.20 27.53
C GLU A 564 5.48 28.00 27.66
N SER A 565 5.54 29.27 28.09
CA SER A 565 4.35 30.13 28.20
C SER A 565 3.70 30.51 26.85
N ASP A 566 4.36 30.28 25.72
CA ASP A 566 3.76 30.55 24.39
C ASP A 566 2.57 29.63 24.10
N TYR A 567 2.62 28.35 24.55
CA TYR A 567 1.50 27.40 24.39
C TYR A 567 0.24 27.83 25.15
N GLY A 568 0.37 28.65 26.20
CA GLY A 568 -0.76 29.21 26.96
C GLY A 568 -1.64 28.20 27.71
N THR A 569 -1.19 26.95 27.81
CA THR A 569 -1.84 25.84 28.50
C THR A 569 -0.86 25.27 29.51
N THR A 570 -1.33 24.98 30.72
CA THR A 570 -0.55 24.35 31.79
C THR A 570 -1.40 23.26 32.44
N ILE A 571 -0.78 22.15 32.85
CA ILE A 571 -1.45 21.06 33.58
C ILE A 571 -2.22 21.64 34.78
N ALA A 572 -3.51 21.31 34.89
CA ALA A 572 -4.37 21.76 35.96
C ALA A 572 -4.15 20.91 37.23
N SER A 573 -4.08 21.56 38.39
CA SER A 573 -4.01 20.88 39.70
C SER A 573 -5.37 20.41 40.24
N GLY A 574 -6.45 20.65 39.50
CA GLY A 574 -7.83 20.28 39.82
C GLY A 574 -8.63 20.15 38.53
N ASP A 575 -9.92 20.52 38.55
CA ASP A 575 -10.74 20.56 37.33
C ASP A 575 -10.17 21.54 36.31
N ASP A 576 -10.08 21.11 35.05
CA ASP A 576 -9.66 21.94 33.93
C ASP A 576 -10.86 22.60 33.25
N LYS A 577 -10.85 23.93 33.26
CA LYS A 577 -11.92 24.79 32.71
C LYS A 577 -11.41 25.76 31.64
N ASN A 578 -10.15 25.62 31.22
CA ASN A 578 -9.51 26.50 30.25
C ASN A 578 -9.49 25.84 28.87
N TRP A 579 -10.57 26.00 28.10
CA TRP A 579 -10.78 25.32 26.83
C TRP A 579 -11.11 26.32 25.72
N ASP A 580 -10.43 26.16 24.58
CA ASP A 580 -10.54 27.06 23.43
C ASP A 580 -10.18 26.29 22.14
N LEU A 581 -10.57 26.84 20.98
CA LEU A 581 -10.20 26.31 19.65
C LEU A 581 -8.72 26.56 19.33
N PHE A 582 -8.07 27.50 20.01
CA PHE A 582 -6.69 27.90 19.73
C PHE A 582 -5.68 27.12 20.61
N ILE A 583 -5.45 25.85 20.26
CA ILE A 583 -4.33 25.02 20.75
C ILE A 583 -3.20 24.91 19.71
N ASP A 584 -1.97 24.64 20.14
CA ASP A 584 -0.77 24.52 19.29
C ASP A 584 -0.70 25.65 18.23
N TYR A 585 -0.39 25.36 16.97
CA TYR A 585 -0.20 26.38 15.91
C TYR A 585 -1.39 27.32 15.73
N ARG A 586 -2.63 26.87 16.00
CA ARG A 586 -3.83 27.72 15.96
C ARG A 586 -3.69 28.89 16.94
N ARG A 587 -3.08 28.64 18.11
CA ARG A 587 -2.74 29.66 19.10
C ARG A 587 -1.63 30.57 18.62
N PHE A 588 -0.54 30.01 18.12
CA PHE A 588 0.61 30.79 17.65
C PHE A 588 0.20 31.73 16.52
N ASP A 589 -0.68 31.28 15.62
CA ASP A 589 -1.26 32.11 14.56
C ASP A 589 -2.20 33.19 15.12
N GLN A 590 -3.14 32.83 15.99
CA GLN A 590 -4.11 33.77 16.58
C GLN A 590 -3.44 34.88 17.40
N GLN A 591 -2.44 34.52 18.21
CA GLN A 591 -1.69 35.43 19.07
C GLN A 591 -0.49 36.09 18.36
N LYS A 592 -0.27 35.76 17.08
CA LYS A 592 0.88 36.22 16.26
C LYS A 592 2.24 35.94 16.92
N ILE A 593 2.32 34.86 17.68
CA ILE A 593 3.57 34.37 18.28
C ILE A 593 4.38 33.70 17.15
N GLU A 594 5.68 33.96 17.14
CA GLU A 594 6.63 33.30 16.26
C GLU A 594 7.21 32.08 17.01
N PRO A 595 6.90 30.84 16.58
CA PRO A 595 7.51 29.65 17.18
C PRO A 595 9.01 29.57 16.84
N ARG A 596 9.72 28.62 17.45
CA ARG A 596 11.07 28.24 17.01
C ARG A 596 10.98 27.40 15.74
N PHE A 597 10.12 26.39 15.75
CA PHE A 597 9.73 25.61 14.57
C PHE A 597 8.22 25.37 14.62
N GLU A 598 7.50 25.74 13.56
CA GLU A 598 6.04 25.63 13.51
C GLU A 598 5.54 24.20 13.25
N PHE A 599 4.26 23.96 13.55
CA PHE A 599 3.56 22.77 13.09
C PHE A 599 3.71 22.59 11.56
N GLY A 600 3.97 21.36 11.14
CA GLY A 600 4.23 21.00 9.75
C GLY A 600 5.60 21.41 9.21
N TYR A 601 6.51 21.96 10.04
CA TYR A 601 7.89 22.29 9.63
C TYR A 601 8.78 21.05 9.52
N GLY A 602 9.72 21.08 8.56
CA GLY A 602 10.80 20.10 8.44
C GLY A 602 11.60 20.32 7.16
N LEU A 603 12.94 20.33 7.30
CA LEU A 603 13.90 20.50 6.20
C LEU A 603 14.14 19.17 5.47
N SER A 604 14.65 19.30 4.25
CA SER A 604 15.09 18.21 3.37
C SER A 604 16.56 18.44 2.94
N TYR A 605 17.20 17.44 2.35
CA TYR A 605 18.47 17.63 1.63
C TYR A 605 18.29 18.19 0.21
N THR A 606 17.04 18.35 -0.24
CA THR A 606 16.70 19.03 -1.48
C THR A 606 15.69 20.17 -1.24
N ASN A 607 15.39 20.94 -2.29
CA ASN A 607 14.44 22.04 -2.26
C ASN A 607 13.20 21.71 -3.11
N PHE A 608 12.04 22.24 -2.70
CA PHE A 608 10.78 22.05 -3.42
C PHE A 608 10.11 23.38 -3.77
N THR A 609 9.70 23.52 -5.03
CA THR A 609 8.90 24.65 -5.52
C THR A 609 7.46 24.22 -5.74
N TYR A 610 6.55 25.18 -5.52
CA TYR A 610 5.10 24.99 -5.55
C TYR A 610 4.53 25.90 -6.63
N SER A 611 3.63 25.38 -7.47
CA SER A 611 3.07 26.05 -8.64
C SER A 611 1.66 25.53 -8.95
N ASP A 612 0.99 26.15 -9.93
CA ASP A 612 -0.24 25.62 -10.56
C ASP A 612 -1.37 25.26 -9.56
N LEU A 613 -1.66 26.17 -8.62
CA LEU A 613 -2.80 26.02 -7.70
C LEU A 613 -4.11 26.02 -8.50
N SER A 614 -4.90 24.96 -8.36
CA SER A 614 -6.25 24.86 -8.92
C SER A 614 -7.25 24.44 -7.86
N VAL A 615 -8.49 24.90 -8.01
CA VAL A 615 -9.60 24.63 -7.10
C VAL A 615 -10.82 24.26 -7.94
N SER A 616 -11.44 23.13 -7.61
CA SER A 616 -12.58 22.56 -8.33
C SER A 616 -13.65 22.06 -7.35
N GLY A 617 -14.86 21.84 -7.86
CA GLY A 617 -16.04 21.53 -7.04
C GLY A 617 -16.94 22.75 -6.79
N LYS A 618 -18.08 22.52 -6.14
CA LYS A 618 -19.12 23.52 -5.86
C LYS A 618 -19.74 23.24 -4.48
N PRO A 619 -19.03 23.52 -3.39
CA PRO A 619 -19.59 23.38 -2.04
C PRO A 619 -20.84 24.26 -1.86
N SER A 620 -21.74 23.82 -0.97
CA SER A 620 -22.96 24.52 -0.62
C SER A 620 -22.93 24.97 0.84
N ALA A 621 -23.32 26.21 1.10
CA ALA A 621 -23.48 26.73 2.47
C ALA A 621 -24.69 26.08 3.18
N GLY A 622 -24.77 26.28 4.51
CA GLY A 622 -25.84 25.76 5.37
C GLY A 622 -25.45 24.50 6.15
N PRO A 623 -26.38 23.95 6.95
CA PRO A 623 -26.14 22.80 7.81
C PRO A 623 -25.93 21.50 7.01
N ALA A 624 -25.35 20.50 7.66
CA ALA A 624 -25.43 19.11 7.21
C ALA A 624 -26.89 18.62 7.25
N THR A 625 -27.28 17.83 6.24
CA THR A 625 -28.67 17.38 6.00
C THR A 625 -28.81 15.90 5.68
N GLY A 626 -27.70 15.18 5.51
CA GLY A 626 -27.69 13.75 5.25
C GLY A 626 -28.27 12.94 6.42
N ALA A 627 -28.68 11.71 6.11
CA ALA A 627 -29.06 10.75 7.15
C ALA A 627 -27.89 10.52 8.12
N LYS A 628 -28.19 10.23 9.38
CA LYS A 628 -27.17 9.82 10.36
C LYS A 628 -26.56 8.48 9.94
N GLY A 629 -25.24 8.41 9.93
CA GLY A 629 -24.45 7.19 9.71
C GLY A 629 -23.16 7.21 10.55
N PRO A 630 -22.25 6.24 10.33
CA PRO A 630 -20.97 6.20 11.02
C PRO A 630 -20.13 7.46 10.77
N GLY A 631 -19.83 8.18 11.85
CA GLY A 631 -19.13 9.47 11.86
C GLY A 631 -20.05 10.71 11.95
N GLY A 632 -21.38 10.55 11.84
CA GLY A 632 -22.36 11.65 11.84
C GLY A 632 -23.26 11.65 10.60
N PRO A 633 -23.91 12.79 10.25
CA PRO A 633 -24.60 12.96 8.97
C PRO A 633 -23.70 12.58 7.78
N VAL A 634 -24.16 11.70 6.89
CA VAL A 634 -23.33 11.12 5.82
C VAL A 634 -22.75 12.16 4.86
N ASP A 635 -23.45 13.28 4.65
CA ASP A 635 -23.01 14.37 3.78
C ASP A 635 -21.77 15.10 4.34
N LEU A 636 -21.40 14.90 5.61
CA LEU A 636 -20.17 15.43 6.19
C LEU A 636 -18.90 14.88 5.55
N PHE A 637 -18.93 13.62 5.09
CA PHE A 637 -17.77 12.92 4.53
C PHE A 637 -17.72 12.97 2.99
N GLU A 638 -18.76 13.50 2.34
CA GLU A 638 -18.77 13.75 0.90
C GLU A 638 -17.71 14.78 0.50
N THR A 639 -16.95 14.49 -0.56
CA THR A 639 -16.00 15.46 -1.15
C THR A 639 -16.77 16.54 -1.90
N VAL A 640 -16.71 17.78 -1.42
CA VAL A 640 -17.42 18.94 -1.99
C VAL A 640 -16.53 19.85 -2.84
N ALA A 641 -15.22 19.79 -2.61
CA ALA A 641 -14.21 20.50 -3.39
C ALA A 641 -12.90 19.70 -3.47
N THR A 642 -12.09 19.97 -4.48
CA THR A 642 -10.75 19.42 -4.64
C THR A 642 -9.78 20.54 -4.99
N VAL A 643 -8.71 20.65 -4.20
CA VAL A 643 -7.59 21.58 -4.42
C VAL A 643 -6.40 20.78 -4.93
N THR A 644 -5.70 21.28 -5.94
CA THR A 644 -4.46 20.66 -6.46
C THR A 644 -3.34 21.68 -6.56
N ALA A 645 -2.09 21.25 -6.39
CA ALA A 645 -0.91 22.06 -6.65
C ALA A 645 0.21 21.20 -7.25
N LYS A 646 1.01 21.77 -8.16
CA LYS A 646 2.19 21.12 -8.71
C LYS A 646 3.40 21.39 -7.84
N ILE A 647 4.06 20.31 -7.44
CA ILE A 647 5.25 20.30 -6.57
C ILE A 647 6.42 19.83 -7.42
N SER A 648 7.54 20.55 -7.41
CA SER A 648 8.73 20.19 -8.18
C SER A 648 9.96 20.16 -7.28
N ASN A 649 10.76 19.10 -7.38
CA ASN A 649 12.04 19.02 -6.71
C ASN A 649 13.04 19.86 -7.50
N SER A 650 13.40 21.03 -6.96
CA SER A 650 14.28 22.02 -7.58
C SER A 650 15.73 21.96 -7.08
N GLY A 651 16.07 20.98 -6.24
CA GLY A 651 17.44 20.73 -5.79
C GLY A 651 18.12 19.57 -6.50
N GLY A 652 19.30 19.19 -6.02
CA GLY A 652 20.21 18.27 -6.70
C GLY A 652 20.15 16.80 -6.23
N VAL A 653 19.22 16.43 -5.35
CA VAL A 653 19.05 15.05 -4.85
C VAL A 653 17.58 14.68 -4.79
N ALA A 654 17.27 13.37 -4.88
CA ALA A 654 15.93 12.86 -4.64
C ALA A 654 15.48 13.16 -3.20
N GLY A 655 14.17 13.38 -3.02
CA GLY A 655 13.60 13.61 -1.70
C GLY A 655 12.09 13.44 -1.71
N ALA A 656 11.50 13.33 -0.52
CA ALA A 656 10.06 13.37 -0.35
C ALA A 656 9.64 14.68 0.32
N GLU A 657 8.62 15.32 -0.23
CA GLU A 657 8.00 16.53 0.34
C GLU A 657 6.61 16.20 0.89
N VAL A 658 6.19 16.99 1.88
CA VAL A 658 4.84 16.94 2.45
C VAL A 658 4.11 18.27 2.19
N PRO A 659 3.45 18.42 1.02
CA PRO A 659 2.56 19.54 0.75
C PRO A 659 1.36 19.52 1.69
N GLN A 660 1.05 20.66 2.28
CA GLN A 660 -0.01 20.84 3.27
C GLN A 660 -1.01 21.89 2.79
N LEU A 661 -2.30 21.60 2.95
CA LEU A 661 -3.43 22.50 2.71
C LEU A 661 -4.03 22.97 4.04
N TYR A 662 -4.05 24.28 4.23
CA TYR A 662 -4.76 24.93 5.32
C TYR A 662 -5.92 25.77 4.78
N LEU A 663 -7.05 25.78 5.51
CA LEU A 663 -8.17 26.67 5.26
C LEU A 663 -8.24 27.78 6.33
N GLY A 664 -8.39 29.02 5.88
CA GLY A 664 -8.90 30.12 6.70
C GLY A 664 -10.40 30.26 6.47
N TYR A 665 -11.19 30.20 7.52
CA TYR A 665 -12.66 30.26 7.43
C TYR A 665 -13.16 31.71 7.37
N PRO A 666 -14.41 31.96 6.91
CA PRO A 666 -15.02 33.28 6.97
C PRO A 666 -15.00 33.85 8.39
N SER A 667 -14.70 35.14 8.53
CA SER A 667 -14.56 35.82 9.83
C SER A 667 -15.81 35.74 10.71
N SER A 668 -16.99 35.60 10.12
CA SER A 668 -18.26 35.35 10.81
C SER A 668 -18.28 34.08 11.68
N THR A 669 -17.36 33.15 11.46
CA THR A 669 -17.26 31.90 12.24
C THR A 669 -16.38 32.00 13.49
N ASN A 670 -15.60 33.08 13.68
CA ASN A 670 -14.61 33.20 14.76
C ASN A 670 -13.65 31.99 14.91
N SER A 671 -13.35 31.31 13.81
CA SER A 671 -12.47 30.13 13.77
C SER A 671 -10.97 30.49 13.73
N PRO A 672 -10.06 29.54 14.01
CA PRO A 672 -8.62 29.71 13.84
C PRO A 672 -8.21 30.29 12.47
N PRO A 673 -7.16 31.15 12.39
CA PRO A 673 -6.75 31.79 11.14
C PRO A 673 -6.42 30.81 10.01
N LYS A 674 -5.88 29.65 10.37
CA LYS A 674 -5.62 28.50 9.50
C LYS A 674 -5.95 27.21 10.24
N GLN A 675 -6.49 26.24 9.51
CA GLN A 675 -6.70 24.87 9.98
C GLN A 675 -6.26 23.89 8.90
N LEU A 676 -5.46 22.88 9.25
CA LEU A 676 -5.08 21.80 8.34
C LEU A 676 -6.34 21.07 7.84
N ARG A 677 -6.44 20.90 6.52
CA ARG A 677 -7.55 20.21 5.82
C ARG A 677 -7.09 19.36 4.62
N GLY A 678 -5.80 19.08 4.53
CA GLY A 678 -5.24 18.19 3.52
C GLY A 678 -3.74 18.11 3.62
N PHE A 679 -3.19 16.94 3.32
CA PHE A 679 -1.77 16.75 3.10
C PHE A 679 -1.57 15.62 2.08
N ALA A 680 -0.38 15.52 1.53
CA ALA A 680 0.09 14.37 0.76
C ALA A 680 1.58 14.17 1.06
N LYS A 681 2.13 12.99 0.80
CA LYS A 681 3.59 12.79 0.75
C LYS A 681 3.99 12.36 -0.65
N LEU A 682 4.90 13.12 -1.26
CA LEU A 682 5.31 12.92 -2.65
C LEU A 682 6.81 12.67 -2.70
N LYS A 683 7.21 11.46 -3.09
CA LYS A 683 8.59 11.10 -3.44
C LYS A 683 8.87 11.64 -4.85
N ILE A 684 9.86 12.53 -4.99
CA ILE A 684 10.13 13.24 -6.25
C ILE A 684 11.64 13.24 -6.52
N GLU A 685 12.04 12.69 -7.66
CA GLU A 685 13.41 12.71 -8.17
C GLU A 685 13.91 14.13 -8.46
N ALA A 686 15.22 14.34 -8.46
CA ALA A 686 15.82 15.65 -8.73
C ALA A 686 15.38 16.19 -10.11
N GLY A 687 14.81 17.40 -10.15
CA GLY A 687 14.28 18.02 -11.36
C GLY A 687 12.89 17.55 -11.81
N ALA A 688 12.29 16.55 -11.14
CA ALA A 688 10.96 16.05 -11.47
C ALA A 688 9.83 16.86 -10.79
N SER A 689 8.59 16.63 -11.23
CA SER A 689 7.37 17.22 -10.65
C SER A 689 6.31 16.16 -10.38
N ALA A 690 5.48 16.39 -9.36
CA ALA A 690 4.28 15.62 -9.05
C ALA A 690 3.11 16.56 -8.65
N THR A 691 1.88 16.06 -8.68
CA THR A 691 0.68 16.84 -8.32
C THR A 691 0.17 16.43 -6.95
N ALA A 692 0.21 17.35 -5.99
CA ALA A 692 -0.50 17.21 -4.72
C ALA A 692 -2.00 17.39 -4.96
N THR A 693 -2.83 16.51 -4.41
CA THR A 693 -4.30 16.55 -4.54
C THR A 693 -4.93 16.44 -3.16
N PHE A 694 -5.74 17.43 -2.80
CA PHE A 694 -6.41 17.52 -1.51
C PHE A 694 -7.93 17.51 -1.73
N LYS A 695 -8.61 16.46 -1.26
CA LYS A 695 -10.07 16.35 -1.29
C LYS A 695 -10.64 16.98 -0.03
N LEU A 696 -11.42 18.04 -0.17
CA LEU A 696 -12.12 18.70 0.93
C LEU A 696 -13.51 18.07 1.09
N ARG A 697 -13.72 17.40 2.22
CA ARG A 697 -15.04 16.91 2.63
C ARG A 697 -15.93 18.08 3.06
N ARG A 698 -17.25 17.92 3.09
CA ARG A 698 -18.16 18.96 3.62
C ARG A 698 -17.76 19.39 5.03
N ARG A 699 -17.45 18.44 5.92
CA ARG A 699 -16.95 18.69 7.28
C ARG A 699 -15.68 19.53 7.30
N ASP A 700 -14.77 19.34 6.34
CA ASP A 700 -13.51 20.08 6.26
C ASP A 700 -13.72 21.59 6.01
N MET A 701 -14.90 22.00 5.55
CA MET A 701 -15.35 23.39 5.43
C MET A 701 -16.40 23.80 6.48
N SER A 702 -16.87 22.89 7.33
CA SER A 702 -17.89 23.17 8.35
C SER A 702 -17.28 23.66 9.66
N PHE A 703 -18.08 24.43 10.41
CA PHE A 703 -17.89 24.72 11.83
C PHE A 703 -19.10 24.17 12.62
N TRP A 704 -18.99 24.04 13.94
CA TRP A 704 -20.12 23.67 14.79
C TRP A 704 -20.91 24.92 15.19
N ASP A 705 -22.12 25.06 14.64
CA ASP A 705 -23.04 26.11 15.02
C ASP A 705 -23.83 25.69 16.27
N GLU A 706 -23.52 26.31 17.40
CA GLU A 706 -24.18 26.03 18.69
C GLU A 706 -25.66 26.46 18.70
N SER A 707 -26.08 27.37 17.83
CA SER A 707 -27.47 27.84 17.77
C SER A 707 -28.41 26.80 17.13
N SER A 708 -27.99 26.18 16.02
CA SER A 708 -28.72 25.07 15.39
C SER A 708 -28.30 23.68 15.89
N ARG A 709 -27.19 23.59 16.64
CA ARG A 709 -26.52 22.36 17.09
C ARG A 709 -26.21 21.42 15.93
N LYS A 710 -25.62 21.98 14.87
CA LYS A 710 -25.25 21.27 13.64
C LYS A 710 -23.92 21.76 13.09
N TRP A 711 -23.20 20.84 12.47
CA TRP A 711 -22.14 21.15 11.53
C TRP A 711 -22.71 21.94 10.34
N SER A 712 -22.17 23.13 10.10
CA SER A 712 -22.64 24.05 9.06
C SER A 712 -21.48 24.66 8.27
N VAL A 713 -21.64 24.75 6.95
CA VAL A 713 -20.74 25.49 6.07
C VAL A 713 -21.22 26.93 6.00
N ALA A 714 -20.36 27.90 6.30
CA ALA A 714 -20.70 29.32 6.31
C ALA A 714 -20.79 29.90 4.88
N THR A 715 -21.56 30.96 4.69
CA THR A 715 -21.40 31.85 3.53
C THR A 715 -20.19 32.77 3.72
N GLY A 716 -19.53 33.17 2.64
CA GLY A 716 -18.37 34.06 2.65
C GLY A 716 -17.18 33.50 1.88
N GLU A 717 -15.99 34.06 2.13
CA GLU A 717 -14.75 33.61 1.50
C GLU A 717 -13.97 32.68 2.45
N TYR A 718 -13.72 31.45 1.99
CA TYR A 718 -12.75 30.55 2.58
C TYR A 718 -11.40 30.76 1.89
N GLN A 719 -10.38 31.12 2.66
CA GLN A 719 -9.01 31.29 2.18
C GLN A 719 -8.33 29.92 2.10
N ILE A 720 -7.64 29.67 0.98
CA ILE A 720 -6.81 28.48 0.77
C ILE A 720 -5.35 28.89 0.90
N PHE A 721 -4.59 28.14 1.69
CA PHE A 721 -3.15 28.27 1.81
C PHE A 721 -2.52 26.90 1.54
N VAL A 722 -1.66 26.79 0.52
CA VAL A 722 -0.89 25.58 0.24
C VAL A 722 0.60 25.88 0.41
N GLY A 723 1.29 25.03 1.16
CA GLY A 723 2.69 25.25 1.54
C GLY A 723 3.39 24.01 2.09
N SER A 724 4.60 24.23 2.59
CA SER A 724 5.52 23.20 3.11
C SER A 724 5.54 23.10 4.63
N SER A 725 4.81 23.99 5.32
CA SER A 725 4.49 23.99 6.75
C SER A 725 3.25 24.87 7.01
N SER A 726 2.82 25.01 8.28
CA SER A 726 1.77 25.97 8.65
C SER A 726 2.16 27.44 8.44
N ARG A 727 3.45 27.80 8.40
CA ARG A 727 3.93 29.19 8.20
C ARG A 727 4.53 29.43 6.82
N ASP A 728 5.18 28.42 6.23
CA ASP A 728 5.82 28.47 4.92
C ASP A 728 4.80 28.23 3.79
N VAL A 729 3.86 29.18 3.66
CA VAL A 729 2.82 29.19 2.64
C VAL A 729 3.42 29.67 1.31
N ARG A 730 3.24 28.86 0.26
CA ARG A 730 3.81 29.10 -1.07
C ARG A 730 2.78 29.56 -2.09
N LEU A 731 1.53 29.11 -1.96
CA LEU A 731 0.42 29.42 -2.86
C LEU A 731 -0.81 29.79 -2.03
N THR A 732 -1.59 30.74 -2.53
CA THR A 732 -2.87 31.13 -1.92
C THR A 732 -4.00 31.13 -2.96
N GLY A 733 -5.21 30.85 -2.49
CA GLY A 733 -6.42 30.83 -3.31
C GLY A 733 -7.66 31.09 -2.45
N LYS A 734 -8.85 30.92 -3.01
CA LYS A 734 -10.10 31.01 -2.24
C LYS A 734 -11.25 30.21 -2.83
N ILE A 735 -12.22 29.88 -1.97
CA ILE A 735 -13.56 29.41 -2.35
C ILE A 735 -14.56 30.44 -1.81
N THR A 736 -15.40 31.00 -2.69
CA THR A 736 -16.42 31.99 -2.30
C THR A 736 -17.80 31.34 -2.33
N LEU A 737 -18.51 31.37 -1.21
CA LEU A 737 -19.88 30.87 -1.05
C LEU A 737 -20.86 32.04 -0.89
N LEU A 738 -21.65 32.30 -1.93
CA LEU A 738 -22.65 33.37 -1.95
C LEU A 738 -23.94 32.96 -1.23
N SER A 739 -24.66 33.93 -0.65
CA SER A 739 -26.01 33.73 -0.14
C SER A 739 -27.02 33.66 -1.29
N ASN A 740 -27.97 32.72 -1.21
CA ASN A 740 -29.01 32.52 -2.24
C ASN A 740 -29.94 33.73 -2.43
N GLU A 741 -29.99 34.67 -1.46
CA GLU A 741 -30.75 35.91 -1.60
C GLU A 741 -30.19 36.86 -2.69
N SER A 742 -28.92 36.69 -3.09
CA SER A 742 -28.25 37.55 -4.07
C SER A 742 -28.76 37.39 -5.51
N LEU A 743 -29.51 36.32 -5.82
CA LEU A 743 -29.94 36.00 -7.19
C LEU A 743 -31.23 36.72 -7.64
N HIS A 744 -31.91 37.45 -6.76
CA HIS A 744 -33.18 38.11 -7.08
C HIS A 744 -33.06 39.53 -7.69
N HIS A 745 -31.86 40.10 -7.80
CA HIS A 745 -31.69 41.50 -8.26
C HIS A 745 -30.94 41.71 -9.58
N LEU A 746 -30.57 40.66 -10.31
CA LEU A 746 -29.90 40.77 -11.63
C LEU A 746 -30.50 39.84 -12.70
N THR A 747 -31.78 40.02 -13.04
CA THR A 747 -32.32 39.54 -14.33
C THR A 747 -33.26 40.55 -14.98
N SER A 748 -33.03 40.80 -16.29
CA SER A 748 -33.91 41.53 -17.23
C SER A 748 -34.06 43.05 -17.00
N PRO A 749 -34.15 43.86 -18.09
CA PRO A 749 -35.08 43.63 -19.20
C PRO A 749 -34.45 43.57 -20.61
N LEU A 750 -34.97 42.67 -21.46
CA LEU A 750 -35.60 42.96 -22.76
C LEU A 750 -35.82 41.66 -23.58
N ILE A 751 -36.93 40.95 -23.35
CA ILE A 751 -37.60 40.16 -24.40
C ILE A 751 -39.11 40.38 -24.26
N MET A 752 -39.62 41.38 -24.99
CA MET A 752 -41.05 41.62 -25.18
C MET A 752 -41.23 42.49 -26.44
N LEU A 753 -41.04 41.88 -27.61
CA LEU A 753 -41.76 42.25 -28.83
C LEU A 753 -41.54 41.17 -29.90
N SER A 754 -42.59 40.40 -30.21
CA SER A 754 -42.66 39.65 -31.46
C SER A 754 -44.02 39.93 -32.08
N GLN A 755 -44.03 40.67 -33.19
CA GLN A 755 -45.06 40.66 -34.23
C GLN A 755 -44.67 41.67 -35.32
N MET A 756 -44.53 41.16 -36.56
CA MET A 756 -45.20 41.62 -37.79
C MET A 756 -44.33 41.40 -39.05
N ILE A 757 -45.02 41.10 -40.15
CA ILE A 757 -44.58 41.14 -41.57
C ILE A 757 -43.63 40.03 -42.08
N LYS A 758 -44.26 38.99 -42.65
CA LYS A 758 -43.86 38.35 -43.93
C LYS A 758 -44.29 39.29 -45.09
N PRO A 759 -43.67 39.31 -46.30
CA PRO A 759 -43.55 38.12 -47.15
C PRO A 759 -42.32 37.97 -48.08
N SER A 760 -42.29 36.79 -48.71
CA SER A 760 -41.42 36.26 -49.77
C SER A 760 -41.22 37.13 -51.02
N THR A 761 -40.06 36.98 -51.72
CA THR A 761 -39.93 36.17 -52.96
C THR A 761 -38.52 36.20 -53.61
N MET A 762 -38.07 35.05 -54.15
CA MET A 762 -37.17 34.86 -55.32
C MET A 762 -35.74 35.48 -55.37
N ARG A 763 -34.80 35.09 -56.25
CA ARG A 763 -34.40 33.82 -56.91
C ARG A 763 -33.15 34.11 -57.78
N SER A 764 -32.18 33.18 -57.88
CA SER A 764 -31.09 33.10 -58.91
C SER A 764 -30.06 34.27 -59.03
N ALA A 765 -28.87 34.13 -59.63
CA ALA A 765 -27.93 33.00 -59.79
C ALA A 765 -26.59 33.46 -60.45
N GLY A 766 -25.45 32.87 -60.07
CA GLY A 766 -24.22 32.78 -60.89
C GLY A 766 -23.32 34.03 -60.99
N PHE A 767 -22.06 33.94 -61.48
CA PHE A 767 -21.27 32.76 -61.88
C PHE A 767 -19.75 33.11 -62.02
N LEU A 768 -18.90 32.09 -62.28
CA LEU A 768 -17.43 32.11 -62.55
C LEU A 768 -16.47 32.38 -61.36
N GLY A 769 -15.26 31.81 -61.30
CA GLY A 769 -14.51 31.00 -62.29
C GLY A 769 -13.94 29.67 -61.74
N ARG A 770 -13.35 28.83 -62.62
CA ARG A 770 -13.12 27.38 -62.41
C ARG A 770 -11.96 26.85 -63.28
N MET A 771 -11.35 25.70 -62.89
CA MET A 771 -10.58 24.74 -63.75
C MET A 771 -9.12 25.11 -64.16
N THR A 772 -8.16 24.20 -64.44
CA THR A 772 -8.07 22.70 -64.31
C THR A 772 -6.63 22.13 -64.41
N LYS A 773 -6.44 20.94 -63.82
CA LYS A 773 -5.60 19.75 -64.17
C LYS A 773 -4.75 19.71 -65.47
N ASN A 774 -3.63 18.97 -65.42
CA ASN A 774 -3.29 17.78 -66.25
C ASN A 774 -1.97 17.07 -65.79
N ARG A 775 -1.45 15.91 -66.28
CA ARG A 775 -1.98 14.56 -66.68
C ARG A 775 -0.86 13.68 -67.33
N VAL A 776 -0.93 12.32 -67.24
CA VAL A 776 -0.60 11.25 -68.27
C VAL A 776 0.49 10.17 -67.96
N GLN A 777 0.06 8.88 -67.87
CA GLN A 777 0.53 7.56 -68.43
C GLN A 777 2.04 7.14 -68.50
N ALA A 778 2.48 5.87 -68.70
CA ALA A 778 1.92 4.67 -69.40
C ALA A 778 2.47 3.30 -68.87
N ARG A 779 1.71 2.19 -68.78
CA ARG A 779 1.39 1.05 -69.72
C ARG A 779 2.52 0.05 -70.12
N SER A 780 2.28 -1.25 -69.85
CA SER A 780 2.44 -2.41 -70.80
C SER A 780 1.81 -3.71 -70.24
N LEU A 781 1.69 -4.78 -71.05
CA LEU A 781 0.77 -5.95 -70.86
C LEU A 781 1.46 -7.34 -70.97
N ALA A 782 0.79 -8.36 -70.41
CA ALA A 782 0.57 -9.75 -70.93
C ALA A 782 1.34 -10.98 -70.36
N THR A 783 0.56 -12.08 -70.17
CA THR A 783 0.90 -13.53 -69.98
C THR A 783 1.61 -13.92 -68.66
N VAL A 784 1.45 -15.13 -68.07
CA VAL A 784 1.05 -16.50 -68.52
C VAL A 784 0.19 -17.21 -67.44
N GLU A 785 -0.72 -18.14 -67.81
CA GLU A 785 -1.39 -19.08 -66.88
C GLU A 785 -0.49 -20.26 -66.47
N GLY A 786 -0.52 -20.69 -65.20
CA GLY A 786 0.22 -21.86 -64.74
C GLY A 786 -0.32 -22.51 -63.46
N ASN A 787 -1.17 -23.53 -63.63
CA ASN A 787 -1.61 -24.56 -62.65
C ASN A 787 -1.74 -24.19 -61.16
N THR A 788 -3.01 -24.05 -60.74
CA THR A 788 -3.58 -24.57 -59.49
C THR A 788 -2.63 -24.92 -58.33
N GLN A 789 -2.54 -24.01 -57.35
CA GLN A 789 -2.43 -24.40 -55.94
C GLN A 789 -3.77 -24.12 -55.26
N ARG A 790 -4.17 -24.97 -54.31
CA ARG A 790 -5.41 -24.81 -53.55
C ARG A 790 -5.41 -23.46 -52.85
N ALA A 791 -6.46 -22.66 -53.08
CA ALA A 791 -6.70 -21.48 -52.25
C ALA A 791 -6.97 -21.93 -50.81
N ILE A 792 -6.14 -21.45 -49.88
CA ILE A 792 -6.45 -21.47 -48.45
C ILE A 792 -7.38 -20.26 -48.22
N PRO A 793 -8.56 -20.41 -47.59
CA PRO A 793 -9.44 -19.28 -47.31
C PRO A 793 -8.72 -18.22 -46.49
N THR A 794 -8.76 -16.96 -46.94
CA THR A 794 -8.24 -15.83 -46.18
C THR A 794 -9.25 -15.49 -45.07
N PRO A 795 -8.88 -15.51 -43.78
CA PRO A 795 -9.84 -15.27 -42.70
C PRO A 795 -10.48 -13.88 -42.79
N SER A 796 -11.78 -13.80 -42.48
CA SER A 796 -12.49 -12.54 -42.35
C SER A 796 -11.85 -11.66 -41.26
N MET A 797 -11.62 -10.38 -41.55
CA MET A 797 -11.11 -9.42 -40.55
C MET A 797 -12.18 -9.21 -39.47
N ARG A 798 -11.83 -9.27 -38.17
CA ARG A 798 -12.80 -8.86 -37.14
C ARG A 798 -13.14 -7.39 -37.36
N ARG A 799 -14.43 -7.07 -37.31
CA ARG A 799 -14.91 -5.70 -37.45
C ARG A 799 -15.67 -5.32 -36.20
N ALA A 800 -15.41 -4.12 -35.69
CA ALA A 800 -16.25 -3.52 -34.67
C ALA A 800 -17.70 -3.45 -35.17
N THR A 801 -18.64 -3.90 -34.34
CA THR A 801 -20.08 -3.91 -34.65
C THR A 801 -20.85 -3.29 -33.49
N ALA A 802 -22.15 -3.05 -33.66
CA ALA A 802 -23.01 -2.77 -32.52
C ALA A 802 -23.16 -4.04 -31.66
N VAL A 803 -23.41 -3.87 -30.36
CA VAL A 803 -23.70 -4.98 -29.44
C VAL A 803 -24.91 -5.77 -29.96
N SER A 804 -24.68 -7.02 -30.37
CA SER A 804 -25.77 -7.90 -30.78
C SER A 804 -26.57 -8.35 -29.58
N ASN A 805 -27.86 -8.56 -29.79
CA ASN A 805 -28.81 -9.16 -28.86
C ASN A 805 -29.64 -10.26 -29.54
N GLU A 806 -29.15 -10.76 -30.69
CA GLU A 806 -29.82 -11.78 -31.49
C GLU A 806 -29.66 -13.17 -30.84
N PRO A 807 -30.52 -14.15 -31.21
CA PRO A 807 -30.27 -15.56 -30.92
C PRO A 807 -28.86 -15.95 -31.37
N ALA A 808 -28.21 -16.79 -30.58
CA ALA A 808 -26.88 -17.28 -30.88
C ALA A 808 -26.74 -18.75 -30.49
N THR A 809 -25.87 -19.48 -31.17
CA THR A 809 -25.55 -20.87 -30.84
C THR A 809 -24.05 -21.03 -30.63
N PHE A 810 -23.67 -21.78 -29.60
CA PHE A 810 -22.33 -22.31 -29.42
C PHE A 810 -22.34 -23.81 -29.77
N THR A 811 -21.67 -24.18 -30.85
CA THR A 811 -21.69 -25.54 -31.41
C THR A 811 -20.31 -26.16 -31.29
N ILE A 812 -20.21 -27.30 -30.60
CA ILE A 812 -18.98 -28.11 -30.57
C ILE A 812 -18.99 -29.07 -31.77
N LYS A 813 -17.87 -29.16 -32.49
CA LYS A 813 -17.72 -30.04 -33.66
C LYS A 813 -17.93 -31.49 -33.27
N ASN A 814 -18.91 -32.16 -33.89
CA ASN A 814 -19.37 -33.51 -33.56
C ASN A 814 -19.89 -33.68 -32.12
N GLY A 815 -20.23 -32.58 -31.43
CA GLY A 815 -20.68 -32.55 -30.04
C GLY A 815 -22.02 -31.81 -29.87
N PRO A 816 -22.35 -31.42 -28.62
CA PRO A 816 -23.59 -30.69 -28.34
C PRO A 816 -23.63 -29.29 -28.96
N ILE A 817 -24.86 -28.82 -29.18
CA ILE A 817 -25.20 -27.46 -29.59
C ILE A 817 -25.89 -26.79 -28.39
N PHE A 818 -25.41 -25.61 -28.01
CA PHE A 818 -25.97 -24.81 -26.94
C PHE A 818 -26.60 -23.55 -27.51
N GLU A 819 -27.89 -23.34 -27.26
CA GLU A 819 -28.60 -22.12 -27.61
C GLU A 819 -28.41 -21.05 -26.52
N GLY A 820 -28.44 -19.79 -26.94
CA GLY A 820 -28.29 -18.64 -26.05
C GLY A 820 -28.55 -17.33 -26.78
N LYS A 821 -28.08 -16.24 -26.18
CA LYS A 821 -28.23 -14.89 -26.72
C LYS A 821 -26.87 -14.23 -26.86
N SER A 822 -26.64 -13.56 -27.99
CA SER A 822 -25.44 -12.74 -28.12
C SER A 822 -25.49 -11.54 -27.18
N PHE A 823 -24.31 -11.12 -26.71
CA PHE A 823 -24.06 -9.83 -26.05
C PHE A 823 -22.75 -9.16 -26.51
N GLY A 824 -22.11 -9.70 -27.56
CA GLY A 824 -20.84 -9.22 -28.10
C GLY A 824 -20.98 -8.64 -29.50
N ALA A 825 -19.92 -8.77 -30.31
CA ALA A 825 -19.95 -8.41 -31.72
C ALA A 825 -20.95 -9.28 -32.51
N LYS A 826 -21.58 -8.72 -33.54
CA LYS A 826 -22.37 -9.48 -34.54
C LYS A 826 -21.43 -10.06 -35.61
N THR A 827 -20.71 -11.11 -35.25
CA THR A 827 -19.78 -11.84 -36.13
C THR A 827 -19.78 -13.32 -35.79
N ASN A 828 -19.75 -14.18 -36.80
CA ASN A 828 -19.53 -15.62 -36.62
C ASN A 828 -18.03 -15.89 -36.41
N ILE A 829 -17.67 -16.92 -35.62
CA ILE A 829 -16.27 -17.29 -35.40
C ILE A 829 -16.12 -18.79 -35.10
N SER A 830 -15.01 -19.38 -35.55
CA SER A 830 -14.57 -20.72 -35.13
C SER A 830 -13.24 -20.71 -34.36
N GLY A 831 -12.99 -21.75 -33.56
CA GLY A 831 -11.74 -21.91 -32.80
C GLY A 831 -11.75 -23.12 -31.86
N GLU A 832 -10.67 -23.31 -31.10
CA GLU A 832 -10.57 -24.36 -30.06
C GLU A 832 -11.39 -23.93 -28.82
N ALA A 833 -12.44 -24.67 -28.46
CA ALA A 833 -13.17 -24.46 -27.22
C ALA A 833 -12.36 -24.94 -26.02
N VAL A 834 -12.18 -24.03 -25.07
CA VAL A 834 -11.43 -24.24 -23.84
C VAL A 834 -12.19 -23.60 -22.68
N PHE A 835 -11.99 -24.07 -21.46
CA PHE A 835 -12.60 -23.45 -20.27
C PHE A 835 -11.55 -22.86 -19.34
N THR A 836 -11.91 -21.80 -18.61
CA THR A 836 -11.13 -21.29 -17.47
C THR A 836 -11.91 -21.43 -16.18
N THR A 837 -11.28 -22.04 -15.17
CA THR A 837 -11.85 -22.11 -13.81
C THR A 837 -11.50 -20.91 -12.94
N SER A 838 -10.96 -19.83 -13.53
CA SER A 838 -10.76 -18.59 -12.78
C SER A 838 -12.09 -17.97 -12.36
N LEU A 839 -12.17 -17.55 -11.10
CA LEU A 839 -13.33 -16.85 -10.53
C LEU A 839 -13.27 -15.33 -10.77
N VAL A 840 -12.11 -14.80 -11.17
CA VAL A 840 -11.83 -13.36 -11.32
C VAL A 840 -10.88 -13.10 -12.50
N GLY A 841 -10.65 -11.83 -12.85
CA GLY A 841 -9.65 -11.46 -13.85
C GLY A 841 -9.98 -11.90 -15.29
N TYR A 842 -11.25 -11.76 -15.69
CA TYR A 842 -11.63 -11.95 -17.10
C TYR A 842 -11.01 -10.91 -18.05
N PRO A 843 -10.75 -9.63 -17.68
CA PRO A 843 -10.05 -8.71 -18.59
C PRO A 843 -8.62 -9.16 -18.90
N GLU A 844 -7.89 -9.63 -17.89
CA GLU A 844 -6.56 -10.22 -18.01
C GLU A 844 -6.62 -11.50 -18.85
N SER A 845 -7.53 -12.43 -18.53
CA SER A 845 -7.71 -13.69 -19.28
C SER A 845 -8.05 -13.45 -20.76
N MET A 846 -8.87 -12.44 -21.06
CA MET A 846 -9.27 -12.12 -22.44
C MET A 846 -8.15 -11.43 -23.22
N THR A 847 -7.25 -10.70 -22.56
CA THR A 847 -6.11 -10.00 -23.21
C THR A 847 -4.81 -10.81 -23.21
N ASP A 848 -4.78 -11.98 -22.56
CA ASP A 848 -3.63 -12.87 -22.51
C ASP A 848 -3.38 -13.57 -23.87
N PRO A 849 -2.21 -13.35 -24.52
CA PRO A 849 -1.92 -13.91 -25.84
C PRO A 849 -1.94 -15.44 -25.93
N SER A 850 -1.85 -16.17 -24.81
CA SER A 850 -1.98 -17.64 -24.80
C SER A 850 -3.37 -18.12 -25.29
N TYR A 851 -4.43 -17.31 -25.15
CA TYR A 851 -5.79 -17.65 -25.62
C TYR A 851 -6.06 -17.28 -27.09
N ARG A 852 -5.05 -16.85 -27.85
CA ARG A 852 -5.20 -16.54 -29.27
C ARG A 852 -5.75 -17.75 -30.04
N GLY A 853 -6.85 -17.57 -30.76
CA GLY A 853 -7.49 -18.66 -31.53
C GLY A 853 -8.47 -19.53 -30.74
N GLN A 854 -8.57 -19.35 -29.41
CA GLN A 854 -9.45 -20.14 -28.55
C GLN A 854 -10.78 -19.42 -28.26
N ILE A 855 -11.85 -20.20 -28.10
CA ILE A 855 -13.15 -19.74 -27.58
C ILE A 855 -13.16 -20.06 -26.08
N LEU A 856 -13.25 -19.02 -25.25
CA LEU A 856 -13.06 -19.13 -23.80
C LEU A 856 -14.40 -19.26 -23.05
N VAL A 857 -14.61 -20.43 -22.45
CA VAL A 857 -15.77 -20.75 -21.62
C VAL A 857 -15.45 -20.42 -20.16
N PHE A 858 -16.18 -19.49 -19.56
CA PHE A 858 -16.01 -19.16 -18.14
C PHE A 858 -16.84 -20.11 -17.27
N THR A 859 -16.20 -20.84 -16.35
CA THR A 859 -16.95 -21.76 -15.45
C THR A 859 -17.67 -21.03 -14.31
N GLN A 860 -17.33 -19.76 -14.06
CA GLN A 860 -18.03 -18.91 -13.12
C GLN A 860 -19.35 -18.45 -13.75
N PRO A 861 -20.52 -18.65 -13.10
CA PRO A 861 -21.81 -18.43 -13.74
C PRO A 861 -22.06 -16.97 -14.11
N LEU A 862 -21.58 -16.01 -13.31
CA LEU A 862 -21.80 -14.57 -13.54
C LEU A 862 -20.52 -13.88 -14.03
N ILE A 863 -20.57 -13.27 -15.22
CA ILE A 863 -19.43 -12.58 -15.85
C ILE A 863 -19.83 -11.16 -16.33
N GLY A 864 -18.88 -10.23 -16.34
CA GLY A 864 -19.08 -8.84 -16.76
C GLY A 864 -19.47 -7.87 -15.64
N ASN A 865 -19.72 -8.38 -14.43
CA ASN A 865 -20.11 -7.63 -13.23
C ASN A 865 -19.05 -6.62 -12.76
N TYR A 866 -17.77 -6.84 -13.08
CA TYR A 866 -16.68 -5.91 -12.77
C TYR A 866 -16.38 -4.91 -13.90
N GLY A 867 -17.12 -4.94 -15.00
CA GLY A 867 -16.90 -4.07 -16.17
C GLY A 867 -15.55 -4.30 -16.83
N VAL A 868 -15.06 -3.29 -17.54
CA VAL A 868 -13.74 -3.28 -18.19
C VAL A 868 -12.99 -2.04 -17.72
N PRO A 869 -11.75 -2.17 -17.25
CA PRO A 869 -10.96 -1.06 -16.73
C PRO A 869 -10.41 -0.17 -17.85
N SER A 870 -9.89 1.02 -17.49
CA SER A 870 -9.27 1.92 -18.46
C SER A 870 -7.89 1.43 -18.94
N ASN A 871 -7.45 1.92 -20.10
CA ASN A 871 -6.11 1.71 -20.65
C ASN A 871 -5.02 2.50 -19.88
N ALA A 872 -5.15 2.64 -18.55
CA ALA A 872 -4.14 3.27 -17.71
C ALA A 872 -2.82 2.50 -17.81
N ARG A 873 -1.71 3.25 -17.91
CA ARG A 873 -0.35 2.71 -17.86
C ARG A 873 0.24 2.87 -16.46
N ASP A 874 1.18 1.99 -16.13
CA ASP A 874 2.00 2.09 -14.92
C ASP A 874 3.25 2.95 -15.15
N GLU A 875 4.09 3.06 -14.11
CA GLU A 875 5.34 3.81 -14.10
C GLU A 875 6.39 3.34 -15.12
N HIS A 876 6.24 2.13 -15.67
CA HIS A 876 7.09 1.58 -16.72
C HIS A 876 6.51 1.78 -18.13
N GLY A 877 5.34 2.41 -18.23
CA GLY A 877 4.61 2.60 -19.49
C GLY A 877 3.83 1.35 -19.94
N LEU A 878 3.72 0.31 -19.09
CA LEU A 878 3.03 -0.94 -19.40
C LEU A 878 1.55 -0.85 -19.03
N LEU A 879 0.67 -1.62 -19.67
CA LEU A 879 -0.78 -1.56 -19.41
C LEU A 879 -1.12 -2.12 -18.02
N ARG A 880 -1.69 -1.27 -17.15
CA ARG A 880 -1.89 -1.59 -15.73
C ARG A 880 -2.88 -2.72 -15.49
N TYR A 881 -3.90 -2.88 -16.33
CA TYR A 881 -5.02 -3.82 -16.09
C TYR A 881 -5.21 -4.92 -17.14
N PHE A 882 -4.36 -4.95 -18.17
CA PHE A 882 -4.43 -5.92 -19.26
C PHE A 882 -3.12 -6.70 -19.37
N GLU A 883 -3.14 -7.81 -20.11
CA GLU A 883 -1.94 -8.60 -20.45
C GLU A 883 -1.45 -8.38 -21.89
N SER A 884 -2.26 -7.76 -22.73
CA SER A 884 -1.87 -7.12 -24.00
C SER A 884 -2.90 -6.05 -24.40
N PRO A 885 -2.64 -5.19 -25.39
CA PRO A 885 -3.55 -4.09 -25.75
C PRO A 885 -4.94 -4.48 -26.30
N HIS A 886 -5.18 -5.75 -26.65
CA HIS A 886 -6.39 -6.20 -27.35
C HIS A 886 -6.90 -7.54 -26.83
N ILE A 887 -8.19 -7.84 -27.08
CA ILE A 887 -8.75 -9.17 -26.79
C ILE A 887 -8.12 -10.22 -27.74
N GLN A 888 -7.45 -11.20 -27.15
CA GLN A 888 -6.74 -12.27 -27.86
C GLN A 888 -7.66 -13.47 -28.14
N ALA A 889 -8.57 -13.78 -27.21
CA ALA A 889 -9.61 -14.78 -27.38
C ALA A 889 -10.41 -14.56 -28.68
N SER A 890 -10.90 -15.64 -29.29
CA SER A 890 -11.74 -15.62 -30.50
C SER A 890 -13.20 -15.35 -30.20
N GLY A 891 -13.68 -15.79 -29.04
CA GLY A 891 -15.03 -15.55 -28.55
C GLY A 891 -15.14 -15.98 -27.09
N ILE A 892 -16.22 -15.59 -26.41
CA ILE A 892 -16.46 -15.99 -25.01
C ILE A 892 -17.84 -16.59 -24.80
N VAL A 893 -17.92 -17.57 -23.89
CA VAL A 893 -19.15 -18.29 -23.52
C VAL A 893 -19.35 -18.15 -22.01
N VAL A 894 -20.53 -17.68 -21.60
CA VAL A 894 -20.90 -17.47 -20.19
C VAL A 894 -22.32 -17.98 -19.92
N GLN A 895 -22.61 -18.29 -18.66
CA GLN A 895 -23.96 -18.69 -18.26
C GLN A 895 -24.87 -17.46 -18.10
N ASP A 896 -24.46 -16.50 -17.27
CA ASP A 896 -25.17 -15.25 -17.00
C ASP A 896 -24.25 -14.04 -17.24
N TYR A 897 -24.67 -13.16 -18.16
CA TYR A 897 -23.99 -11.91 -18.46
C TYR A 897 -24.60 -10.75 -17.64
N ALA A 898 -23.78 -10.17 -16.76
CA ALA A 898 -24.15 -9.00 -15.98
C ALA A 898 -24.30 -7.75 -16.88
N LEU A 899 -25.56 -7.41 -17.19
CA LEU A 899 -25.95 -6.23 -17.99
C LEU A 899 -25.48 -4.88 -17.41
N LYS A 900 -25.10 -4.85 -16.13
CA LYS A 900 -24.52 -3.68 -15.44
C LYS A 900 -23.25 -4.11 -14.71
N HIS A 901 -22.23 -3.26 -14.80
CA HIS A 901 -21.02 -3.40 -14.00
C HIS A 901 -21.05 -2.51 -12.75
N SER A 902 -20.34 -2.92 -11.71
CA SER A 902 -20.17 -2.15 -10.48
C SER A 902 -18.78 -2.41 -9.87
N HIS A 903 -17.76 -1.76 -10.44
CA HIS A 903 -16.39 -1.79 -9.94
C HIS A 903 -15.72 -0.44 -10.14
N TRP A 904 -14.89 -0.01 -9.19
CA TRP A 904 -14.34 1.36 -9.15
C TRP A 904 -13.32 1.68 -10.27
N THR A 905 -12.73 0.66 -10.90
CA THR A 905 -11.85 0.82 -12.07
C THR A 905 -12.60 0.82 -13.40
N ALA A 906 -13.87 0.42 -13.43
CA ALA A 906 -14.60 0.16 -14.67
C ALA A 906 -14.96 1.46 -15.40
N VAL A 907 -14.75 1.48 -16.71
CA VAL A 907 -15.10 2.60 -17.60
C VAL A 907 -15.99 2.21 -18.78
N GLU A 908 -16.03 0.93 -19.16
CA GLU A 908 -16.98 0.40 -20.15
C GLU A 908 -17.53 -0.98 -19.72
N SER A 909 -18.61 -1.42 -20.38
CA SER A 909 -19.18 -2.76 -20.15
C SER A 909 -18.46 -3.81 -21.00
N LEU A 910 -18.47 -5.06 -20.52
CA LEU A 910 -17.90 -6.20 -21.26
C LEU A 910 -18.55 -6.36 -22.64
N ALA A 911 -19.88 -6.17 -22.76
CA ALA A 911 -20.57 -6.17 -24.04
C ALA A 911 -20.03 -5.12 -25.03
N ALA A 912 -19.88 -3.87 -24.57
CA ALA A 912 -19.36 -2.77 -25.39
C ALA A 912 -17.92 -3.04 -25.83
N TRP A 913 -17.08 -3.58 -24.94
CA TRP A 913 -15.69 -3.94 -25.25
C TRP A 913 -15.61 -5.07 -26.28
N CYS A 914 -16.36 -6.16 -26.10
CA CYS A 914 -16.45 -7.27 -27.06
C CYS A 914 -16.91 -6.77 -28.44
N ALA A 915 -17.95 -5.94 -28.50
CA ALA A 915 -18.46 -5.37 -29.75
C ALA A 915 -17.44 -4.42 -30.42
N ARG A 916 -16.69 -3.65 -29.61
CA ARG A 916 -15.63 -2.72 -30.06
C ARG A 916 -14.40 -3.42 -30.62
N GLU A 917 -14.00 -4.57 -30.06
CA GLU A 917 -12.87 -5.39 -30.51
C GLU A 917 -13.28 -6.48 -31.53
N GLY A 918 -14.55 -6.51 -31.97
CA GLY A 918 -15.04 -7.48 -32.97
C GLY A 918 -15.11 -8.93 -32.46
N VAL A 919 -15.28 -9.13 -31.15
CA VAL A 919 -15.32 -10.44 -30.49
C VAL A 919 -16.77 -10.85 -30.18
N PRO A 920 -17.27 -11.97 -30.71
CA PRO A 920 -18.59 -12.50 -30.37
C PRO A 920 -18.61 -13.10 -28.97
N ALA A 921 -19.76 -12.96 -28.30
CA ALA A 921 -19.95 -13.37 -26.92
C ALA A 921 -21.38 -13.87 -26.72
N ILE A 922 -21.55 -15.04 -26.12
CA ILE A 922 -22.86 -15.71 -25.92
C ILE A 922 -23.14 -15.96 -24.43
N SER A 923 -24.36 -15.62 -24.00
CA SER A 923 -24.90 -15.82 -22.66
C SER A 923 -26.09 -16.78 -22.70
N GLY A 924 -26.40 -17.43 -21.57
CA GLY A 924 -27.50 -18.40 -21.44
C GLY A 924 -27.07 -19.86 -21.64
N VAL A 925 -25.78 -20.11 -21.89
CA VAL A 925 -25.22 -21.45 -22.10
C VAL A 925 -24.90 -22.10 -20.74
N ASP A 926 -25.26 -23.37 -20.55
CA ASP A 926 -24.80 -24.12 -19.37
C ASP A 926 -23.30 -24.41 -19.49
N THR A 927 -22.48 -23.54 -18.91
CA THR A 927 -21.03 -23.69 -18.95
C THR A 927 -20.53 -24.88 -18.12
N ARG A 928 -21.35 -25.46 -17.23
CA ARG A 928 -20.99 -26.70 -16.51
C ARG A 928 -21.12 -27.91 -17.42
N GLU A 929 -22.17 -27.97 -18.25
CA GLU A 929 -22.32 -29.00 -19.28
C GLU A 929 -21.18 -28.93 -20.30
N VAL A 930 -20.89 -27.73 -20.82
CA VAL A 930 -19.74 -27.50 -21.72
C VAL A 930 -18.41 -27.96 -21.08
N VAL A 931 -18.14 -27.59 -19.84
CA VAL A 931 -16.91 -27.99 -19.12
C VAL A 931 -16.85 -29.50 -18.88
N THR A 932 -17.99 -30.14 -18.63
CA THR A 932 -18.08 -31.60 -18.46
C THR A 932 -17.71 -32.29 -19.77
N TYR A 933 -18.33 -31.87 -20.88
CA TYR A 933 -18.00 -32.36 -22.22
C TYR A 933 -16.50 -32.18 -22.55
N LEU A 934 -15.94 -30.99 -22.32
CA LEU A 934 -14.52 -30.72 -22.62
C LEU A 934 -13.56 -31.52 -21.71
N ARG A 935 -13.94 -31.86 -20.48
CA ARG A 935 -13.15 -32.77 -19.63
C ARG A 935 -13.23 -34.23 -20.09
N GLU A 936 -14.39 -34.66 -20.58
CA GLU A 936 -14.65 -36.02 -21.04
C GLU A 936 -14.08 -36.31 -22.43
N GLN A 937 -14.22 -35.39 -23.38
CA GLN A 937 -13.81 -35.56 -24.78
C GLN A 937 -12.48 -34.86 -25.11
N GLY A 938 -12.11 -33.84 -24.34
CA GLY A 938 -10.94 -32.99 -24.58
C GLY A 938 -11.29 -31.63 -25.17
N SER A 939 -10.29 -30.76 -25.31
CA SER A 939 -10.43 -29.50 -26.05
C SER A 939 -10.87 -29.79 -27.48
N SER A 940 -11.91 -29.11 -27.93
CA SER A 940 -12.65 -29.46 -29.14
C SER A 940 -12.84 -28.24 -30.03
N LEU A 941 -12.80 -28.39 -31.35
CA LEU A 941 -13.16 -27.29 -32.25
C LEU A 941 -14.63 -26.92 -32.05
N ALA A 942 -14.93 -25.62 -32.02
CA ALA A 942 -16.27 -25.09 -31.83
C ALA A 942 -16.51 -23.84 -32.69
N ARG A 943 -17.78 -23.43 -32.78
CA ARG A 943 -18.25 -22.24 -33.49
C ARG A 943 -19.22 -21.45 -32.63
N ILE A 944 -19.11 -20.12 -32.62
CA ILE A 944 -20.21 -19.23 -32.20
C ILE A 944 -20.86 -18.70 -33.47
N SER A 945 -22.18 -18.89 -33.59
CA SER A 945 -23.01 -18.34 -34.66
C SER A 945 -24.05 -17.37 -34.08
N ILE A 946 -24.32 -16.24 -34.75
CA ILE A 946 -25.21 -15.17 -34.30
C ILE A 946 -26.22 -14.81 -35.39
N GLY A 947 -27.51 -14.83 -35.05
CA GLY A 947 -28.61 -14.57 -35.96
C GLY A 947 -29.28 -15.85 -36.50
N GLU A 948 -30.38 -15.69 -37.22
CA GLU A 948 -31.16 -16.78 -37.83
C GLU A 948 -30.85 -16.99 -39.32
N GLU A 949 -30.07 -16.11 -39.94
CA GLU A 949 -29.70 -16.23 -41.36
C GLU A 949 -28.63 -17.31 -41.55
N TYR A 950 -29.03 -18.43 -42.14
CA TYR A 950 -28.13 -19.40 -42.74
C TYR A 950 -27.54 -18.79 -44.02
N ASP A 951 -26.44 -18.04 -43.86
CA ASP A 951 -25.64 -17.58 -44.99
C ASP A 951 -24.75 -18.73 -45.48
N ALA A 952 -25.06 -19.26 -46.66
CA ALA A 952 -24.30 -20.34 -47.28
C ALA A 952 -22.90 -19.90 -47.73
N ASP A 953 -22.64 -18.59 -47.82
CA ASP A 953 -21.31 -18.03 -48.10
C ASP A 953 -20.46 -17.86 -46.82
N GLU A 954 -21.07 -17.93 -45.61
CA GLU A 954 -20.37 -17.94 -44.30
C GLU A 954 -20.14 -19.37 -43.72
N ASP A 955 -20.11 -20.41 -44.57
CA ASP A 955 -19.65 -21.74 -44.17
C ASP A 955 -18.11 -21.78 -43.96
N GLU A 956 -17.63 -21.00 -42.99
CA GLU A 956 -16.29 -21.17 -42.42
C GLU A 956 -16.18 -22.58 -41.82
N ALA A 957 -15.54 -23.47 -42.56
CA ALA A 957 -15.11 -24.75 -42.05
C ALA A 957 -14.28 -24.52 -40.78
N TYR A 958 -14.62 -25.21 -39.69
CA TYR A 958 -13.96 -25.10 -38.38
C TYR A 958 -12.44 -24.91 -38.51
N ILE A 959 -11.98 -23.67 -38.29
CA ILE A 959 -10.56 -23.31 -38.40
C ILE A 959 -9.87 -23.94 -37.19
N ASP A 960 -8.93 -24.84 -37.47
CA ASP A 960 -8.12 -25.49 -36.45
C ASP A 960 -6.96 -24.56 -36.04
N PRO A 961 -6.93 -24.02 -34.81
CA PRO A 961 -5.83 -23.18 -34.36
C PRO A 961 -4.51 -23.95 -34.21
N GLU A 962 -4.55 -25.27 -34.04
CA GLU A 962 -3.35 -26.11 -33.93
C GLU A 962 -2.59 -26.22 -35.26
N ALA A 963 -3.28 -26.09 -36.39
CA ALA A 963 -2.67 -26.07 -37.72
C ALA A 963 -1.93 -24.76 -38.03
N ILE A 964 -1.98 -23.76 -37.13
CA ILE A 964 -1.48 -22.40 -37.35
C ILE A 964 -0.33 -22.11 -36.38
N ASN A 965 0.74 -21.48 -36.88
CA ASN A 965 1.76 -20.88 -36.02
C ASN A 965 1.20 -19.61 -35.36
N LEU A 966 0.48 -19.78 -34.24
CA LEU A 966 -0.15 -18.69 -33.49
C LEU A 966 0.89 -17.78 -32.82
N VAL A 967 2.06 -18.31 -32.43
CA VAL A 967 3.20 -17.54 -31.91
C VAL A 967 3.62 -16.45 -32.90
N ARG A 968 3.76 -16.78 -34.19
CA ARG A 968 4.07 -15.81 -35.26
C ARG A 968 3.04 -14.69 -35.37
N ARG A 969 1.76 -14.95 -35.05
CA ARG A 969 0.71 -13.92 -35.06
C ARG A 969 0.87 -12.95 -33.89
N VAL A 970 1.04 -13.44 -32.65
CA VAL A 970 1.09 -12.61 -31.44
C VAL A 970 2.45 -11.95 -31.15
N SER A 971 3.54 -12.51 -31.65
CA SER A 971 4.92 -12.02 -31.48
C SER A 971 5.16 -10.68 -32.19
N THR A 972 5.91 -9.76 -31.57
CA THR A 972 6.35 -8.49 -32.17
C THR A 972 6.99 -8.67 -33.55
N LYS A 973 6.69 -7.78 -34.50
CA LYS A 973 7.27 -7.81 -35.86
C LYS A 973 8.62 -7.07 -35.96
N ALA A 974 8.91 -6.20 -34.99
CA ALA A 974 10.18 -5.50 -34.84
C ALA A 974 10.56 -5.41 -33.36
N PRO A 975 11.86 -5.29 -33.01
CA PRO A 975 12.26 -5.18 -31.61
C PRO A 975 11.69 -3.92 -30.93
N PHE A 976 11.35 -4.04 -29.66
CA PHE A 976 10.89 -2.93 -28.81
C PHE A 976 11.57 -2.99 -27.45
N HIS A 977 11.62 -1.88 -26.73
CA HIS A 977 12.41 -1.72 -25.52
C HIS A 977 11.62 -1.08 -24.38
N VAL A 978 11.63 -1.74 -23.22
CA VAL A 978 11.05 -1.24 -21.97
C VAL A 978 12.19 -0.99 -20.98
N SER A 979 12.38 0.27 -20.58
CA SER A 979 13.49 0.67 -19.72
C SER A 979 13.15 0.51 -18.24
N SER A 980 14.11 0.07 -17.43
CA SER A 980 14.03 0.12 -15.97
C SER A 980 14.88 1.28 -15.45
N SER A 981 14.34 2.01 -14.46
CA SER A 981 15.06 3.03 -13.68
C SER A 981 15.75 2.46 -12.43
N LEU A 982 15.48 1.20 -12.07
CA LEU A 982 15.83 0.61 -10.76
C LEU A 982 17.17 -0.14 -10.77
N GLY A 983 17.71 -0.44 -11.95
CA GLY A 983 18.95 -1.20 -12.12
C GLY A 983 19.54 -1.00 -13.51
N ASP A 984 20.69 -1.64 -13.74
CA ASP A 984 21.45 -1.51 -14.99
C ASP A 984 21.59 -2.83 -15.76
N MET A 985 20.88 -3.89 -15.34
CA MET A 985 20.84 -5.17 -16.03
C MET A 985 20.08 -5.04 -17.36
N HIS A 986 20.49 -5.79 -18.37
CA HIS A 986 19.86 -5.78 -19.69
C HIS A 986 19.48 -7.20 -20.14
N VAL A 987 18.18 -7.46 -20.25
CA VAL A 987 17.64 -8.77 -20.64
C VAL A 987 17.11 -8.72 -22.07
N ALA A 988 17.52 -9.69 -22.89
CA ALA A 988 16.85 -9.96 -24.16
C ALA A 988 15.63 -10.85 -23.91
N LEU A 989 14.46 -10.45 -24.37
CA LEU A 989 13.24 -11.25 -24.28
C LEU A 989 12.82 -11.73 -25.67
N ILE A 990 12.56 -13.02 -25.82
CA ILE A 990 11.97 -13.62 -27.03
C ILE A 990 10.46 -13.60 -26.87
N ASP A 991 9.80 -12.70 -27.60
CA ASP A 991 8.36 -12.47 -27.55
C ASP A 991 7.64 -13.58 -28.30
N CYS A 992 7.14 -14.58 -27.58
CA CYS A 992 6.26 -15.62 -28.12
C CYS A 992 4.77 -15.28 -27.97
N GLY A 993 4.44 -14.04 -27.58
CA GLY A 993 3.14 -13.64 -27.03
C GLY A 993 3.25 -13.11 -25.60
N VAL A 994 4.27 -12.30 -25.31
CA VAL A 994 4.62 -11.85 -23.95
C VAL A 994 3.46 -11.12 -23.28
N LYS A 995 3.23 -11.39 -22.00
CA LYS A 995 2.27 -10.61 -21.20
C LYS A 995 2.92 -9.32 -20.70
N GLU A 996 2.11 -8.25 -20.62
CA GLU A 996 2.48 -7.01 -19.93
C GLU A 996 3.02 -7.29 -18.51
N ASN A 997 2.47 -8.30 -17.79
CA ASN A 997 2.99 -8.65 -16.47
C ASN A 997 4.36 -9.37 -16.48
N ILE A 998 4.77 -10.08 -17.54
CA ILE A 998 6.15 -10.60 -17.65
C ILE A 998 7.13 -9.44 -17.77
N LEU A 999 6.82 -8.46 -18.61
CA LEU A 999 7.64 -7.26 -18.78
C LEU A 999 7.76 -6.52 -17.44
N ARG A 1000 6.62 -6.28 -16.77
CA ARG A 1000 6.55 -5.67 -15.44
C ARG A 1000 7.42 -6.40 -14.41
N SER A 1001 7.30 -7.73 -14.32
CA SER A 1001 8.06 -8.56 -13.38
C SER A 1001 9.57 -8.48 -13.57
N LEU A 1002 10.06 -8.21 -14.80
CA LEU A 1002 11.48 -8.02 -15.10
C LEU A 1002 11.95 -6.58 -14.83
N VAL A 1003 11.19 -5.57 -15.29
CA VAL A 1003 11.60 -4.15 -15.15
C VAL A 1003 11.50 -3.64 -13.72
N SER A 1004 10.55 -4.14 -12.91
CA SER A 1004 10.47 -3.82 -11.48
C SER A 1004 11.63 -4.40 -10.65
N ARG A 1005 12.36 -5.38 -11.23
CA ARG A 1005 13.57 -6.00 -10.65
C ARG A 1005 14.88 -5.45 -11.22
N GLY A 1006 14.84 -4.29 -11.88
CA GLY A 1006 16.04 -3.59 -12.34
C GLY A 1006 16.62 -4.08 -13.68
N ALA A 1007 15.92 -4.93 -14.42
CA ALA A 1007 16.29 -5.25 -15.81
C ALA A 1007 15.59 -4.32 -16.80
N SER A 1008 16.35 -3.58 -17.60
CA SER A 1008 15.80 -3.07 -18.86
C SER A 1008 15.63 -4.24 -19.82
N VAL A 1009 14.54 -4.28 -20.59
CA VAL A 1009 14.17 -5.42 -21.44
C VAL A 1009 14.09 -4.98 -22.90
N THR A 1010 14.89 -5.62 -23.77
CA THR A 1010 14.72 -5.53 -25.22
C THR A 1010 14.03 -6.78 -25.72
N CYS A 1011 12.82 -6.61 -26.24
CA CYS A 1011 11.98 -7.68 -26.76
C CYS A 1011 12.22 -7.88 -28.25
N PHE A 1012 12.37 -9.12 -28.68
CA PHE A 1012 12.65 -9.54 -30.06
C PHE A 1012 11.54 -10.45 -30.61
N PRO A 1013 11.34 -10.47 -31.94
CA PRO A 1013 10.49 -11.47 -32.60
C PRO A 1013 10.84 -12.91 -32.19
N PHE A 1014 9.85 -13.81 -32.18
CA PHE A 1014 9.99 -15.19 -31.71
C PHE A 1014 11.09 -16.00 -32.44
N ASP A 1015 11.33 -15.71 -33.72
CA ASP A 1015 12.28 -16.39 -34.60
C ASP A 1015 13.67 -15.72 -34.65
N TYR A 1016 13.88 -14.64 -33.89
CA TYR A 1016 15.09 -13.85 -33.90
C TYR A 1016 16.34 -14.69 -33.51
N PRO A 1017 17.49 -14.55 -34.20
CA PRO A 1017 18.68 -15.37 -34.00
C PRO A 1017 19.49 -14.97 -32.75
N ILE A 1018 18.87 -15.11 -31.58
CA ILE A 1018 19.37 -14.59 -30.30
C ILE A 1018 20.79 -15.06 -29.95
N HIS A 1019 21.15 -16.29 -30.32
CA HIS A 1019 22.49 -16.85 -30.14
C HIS A 1019 23.62 -15.98 -30.73
N LYS A 1020 23.34 -15.17 -31.77
CA LYS A 1020 24.31 -14.26 -32.40
C LYS A 1020 24.57 -13.00 -31.57
N VAL A 1021 23.60 -12.52 -30.80
CA VAL A 1021 23.66 -11.23 -30.08
C VAL A 1021 23.58 -11.37 -28.56
N ALA A 1022 23.35 -12.56 -28.01
CA ALA A 1022 23.18 -12.80 -26.57
C ALA A 1022 24.35 -12.31 -25.72
N HIS A 1023 25.54 -12.14 -26.31
CA HIS A 1023 26.73 -11.57 -25.66
C HIS A 1023 26.63 -10.05 -25.41
N HIS A 1024 25.57 -9.38 -25.88
CA HIS A 1024 25.23 -7.99 -25.55
C HIS A 1024 24.19 -7.87 -24.41
N PHE A 1025 23.83 -8.99 -23.78
CA PHE A 1025 22.79 -9.07 -22.75
C PHE A 1025 23.30 -9.85 -21.53
N ASP A 1026 22.73 -9.51 -20.38
CA ASP A 1026 23.05 -10.14 -19.10
C ASP A 1026 22.16 -11.37 -18.82
N GLY A 1027 21.06 -11.52 -19.57
CA GLY A 1027 20.09 -12.62 -19.47
C GLY A 1027 19.26 -12.78 -20.74
N VAL A 1028 18.76 -14.00 -20.99
CA VAL A 1028 17.77 -14.29 -22.05
C VAL A 1028 16.48 -14.85 -21.44
N PHE A 1029 15.35 -14.21 -21.72
CA PHE A 1029 14.03 -14.63 -21.28
C PHE A 1029 13.18 -15.10 -22.46
N ILE A 1030 12.36 -16.14 -22.29
CA ILE A 1030 11.41 -16.61 -23.30
C ILE A 1030 10.01 -16.58 -22.70
N SER A 1031 9.10 -15.82 -23.32
CA SER A 1031 7.76 -15.59 -22.78
C SER A 1031 6.81 -16.78 -22.95
N ASN A 1032 5.62 -16.65 -22.35
CA ASN A 1032 4.44 -17.42 -22.74
C ASN A 1032 4.08 -17.21 -24.22
N GLY A 1033 3.17 -18.05 -24.72
CA GLY A 1033 2.67 -17.99 -26.08
C GLY A 1033 1.59 -19.05 -26.36
N PRO A 1034 0.78 -18.87 -27.42
CA PRO A 1034 -0.30 -19.78 -27.83
C PRO A 1034 0.16 -20.90 -28.78
N GLY A 1035 -0.66 -21.95 -28.89
CA GLY A 1035 -0.56 -22.96 -29.94
C GLY A 1035 0.46 -24.08 -29.69
N ASP A 1036 0.79 -24.82 -30.76
CA ASP A 1036 1.73 -25.95 -30.72
C ASP A 1036 3.20 -25.45 -30.74
N PRO A 1037 4.05 -25.83 -29.77
CA PRO A 1037 5.45 -25.43 -29.73
C PRO A 1037 6.28 -25.98 -30.90
N THR A 1038 5.85 -27.05 -31.56
CA THR A 1038 6.57 -27.65 -32.70
C THR A 1038 6.58 -26.76 -33.94
N HIS A 1039 5.68 -25.78 -34.06
CA HIS A 1039 5.71 -24.76 -35.13
C HIS A 1039 6.87 -23.77 -34.99
N CYS A 1040 7.53 -23.69 -33.83
CA CYS A 1040 8.58 -22.72 -33.52
C CYS A 1040 9.99 -23.30 -33.78
N THR A 1041 10.17 -24.06 -34.87
CA THR A 1041 11.41 -24.78 -35.21
C THR A 1041 12.65 -23.86 -35.27
N THR A 1042 12.51 -22.65 -35.83
CA THR A 1042 13.57 -21.64 -35.87
C THR A 1042 13.99 -21.19 -34.47
N THR A 1043 13.02 -20.94 -33.58
CA THR A 1043 13.28 -20.57 -32.17
C THR A 1043 14.00 -21.69 -31.43
N VAL A 1044 13.54 -22.94 -31.59
CA VAL A 1044 14.19 -24.13 -31.02
C VAL A 1044 15.63 -24.29 -31.51
N HIS A 1045 15.88 -24.07 -32.81
CA HIS A 1045 17.24 -24.06 -33.37
C HIS A 1045 18.11 -22.96 -32.74
N ASN A 1046 17.58 -21.73 -32.64
CA ASN A 1046 18.29 -20.59 -32.07
C ASN A 1046 18.61 -20.78 -30.58
N LEU A 1047 17.70 -21.38 -29.80
CA LEU A 1047 17.91 -21.71 -28.39
C LEU A 1047 18.93 -22.85 -28.22
N ARG A 1048 18.88 -23.88 -29.07
CA ARG A 1048 19.90 -24.94 -29.05
C ARG A 1048 21.30 -24.38 -29.33
N LYS A 1049 21.42 -23.50 -30.33
CA LYS A 1049 22.68 -22.78 -30.61
C LYS A 1049 23.11 -21.90 -29.44
N LEU A 1050 22.18 -21.19 -28.79
CA LEU A 1050 22.48 -20.42 -27.58
C LEU A 1050 23.03 -21.30 -26.45
N PHE A 1051 22.46 -22.49 -26.25
CA PHE A 1051 22.93 -23.45 -25.26
C PHE A 1051 24.31 -24.01 -25.59
N GLU A 1052 24.65 -24.20 -26.87
CA GLU A 1052 25.98 -24.61 -27.31
C GLU A 1052 27.03 -23.49 -27.17
N THR A 1053 26.68 -22.22 -27.42
CA THR A 1053 27.66 -21.13 -27.61
C THR A 1053 27.74 -20.09 -26.49
N SER A 1054 26.85 -20.10 -25.50
CA SER A 1054 26.81 -19.10 -24.42
C SER A 1054 26.59 -19.71 -23.04
N GLN A 1055 26.99 -19.01 -21.98
CA GLN A 1055 26.65 -19.34 -20.58
C GLN A 1055 25.72 -18.31 -19.94
N VAL A 1056 25.07 -17.47 -20.75
CA VAL A 1056 24.06 -16.51 -20.29
C VAL A 1056 22.91 -17.23 -19.56
N PRO A 1057 22.40 -16.69 -18.44
CA PRO A 1057 21.21 -17.21 -17.77
C PRO A 1057 20.00 -17.21 -18.68
N VAL A 1058 19.19 -18.27 -18.59
CA VAL A 1058 17.97 -18.43 -19.41
C VAL A 1058 16.78 -18.83 -18.55
N MET A 1059 15.66 -18.11 -18.68
CA MET A 1059 14.37 -18.50 -18.10
C MET A 1059 13.28 -18.54 -19.17
N GLY A 1060 12.43 -19.57 -19.11
CA GLY A 1060 11.25 -19.70 -19.97
C GLY A 1060 9.96 -19.92 -19.17
N ILE A 1061 8.88 -19.26 -19.57
CA ILE A 1061 7.53 -19.41 -19.00
C ILE A 1061 6.57 -20.01 -20.05
N CYS A 1062 5.79 -21.02 -19.67
CA CYS A 1062 4.74 -21.64 -20.50
C CYS A 1062 5.27 -22.11 -21.88
N MET A 1063 4.98 -21.42 -22.98
CA MET A 1063 5.62 -21.67 -24.28
C MET A 1063 7.15 -21.67 -24.19
N GLY A 1064 7.74 -20.72 -23.45
CA GLY A 1064 9.19 -20.68 -23.23
C GLY A 1064 9.76 -21.90 -22.53
N HIS A 1065 9.00 -22.55 -21.64
CA HIS A 1065 9.38 -23.83 -21.04
C HIS A 1065 9.43 -24.95 -22.09
N GLN A 1066 8.39 -25.05 -22.93
CA GLN A 1066 8.29 -26.04 -24.00
C GLN A 1066 9.40 -25.87 -25.04
N LEU A 1067 9.72 -24.63 -25.42
CA LEU A 1067 10.79 -24.33 -26.38
C LEU A 1067 12.19 -24.63 -25.81
N ILE A 1068 12.43 -24.39 -24.51
CA ILE A 1068 13.66 -24.83 -23.83
C ILE A 1068 13.76 -26.36 -23.84
N ALA A 1069 12.67 -27.08 -23.55
CA ALA A 1069 12.64 -28.53 -23.54
C ALA A 1069 12.92 -29.14 -24.94
N LEU A 1070 12.28 -28.61 -25.99
CA LEU A 1070 12.55 -29.01 -27.38
C LEU A 1070 14.00 -28.69 -27.79
N ALA A 1071 14.56 -27.56 -27.35
CA ALA A 1071 15.96 -27.21 -27.60
C ALA A 1071 16.93 -28.19 -26.89
N ALA A 1072 16.59 -28.61 -25.67
CA ALA A 1072 17.27 -29.64 -24.87
C ALA A 1072 17.12 -31.08 -25.42
N GLY A 1073 16.22 -31.31 -26.39
CA GLY A 1073 16.02 -32.60 -27.05
C GLY A 1073 14.85 -33.44 -26.54
N ALA A 1074 14.07 -32.91 -25.57
CA ALA A 1074 12.84 -33.55 -25.12
C ALA A 1074 11.70 -33.42 -26.16
N LYS A 1075 10.58 -34.08 -25.89
CA LYS A 1075 9.33 -34.00 -26.65
C LYS A 1075 8.25 -33.26 -25.88
N THR A 1076 7.27 -32.74 -26.61
CA THR A 1076 6.04 -32.15 -26.07
C THR A 1076 4.83 -33.00 -26.47
N ILE A 1077 3.85 -33.09 -25.58
CA ILE A 1077 2.60 -33.84 -25.76
C ILE A 1077 1.40 -32.90 -25.60
N LYS A 1078 0.36 -33.06 -26.44
CA LYS A 1078 -0.92 -32.36 -26.28
C LYS A 1078 -1.64 -32.93 -25.05
N LEU A 1079 -2.06 -32.07 -24.13
CA LEU A 1079 -2.90 -32.44 -23.00
C LEU A 1079 -4.35 -32.54 -23.45
N LYS A 1080 -5.10 -33.52 -22.89
CA LYS A 1080 -6.48 -33.82 -23.28
C LYS A 1080 -7.39 -32.58 -23.34
N TYR A 1081 -7.39 -31.76 -22.29
CA TYR A 1081 -8.12 -30.48 -22.24
C TYR A 1081 -7.25 -29.30 -21.77
N GLY A 1082 -5.98 -29.53 -21.45
CA GLY A 1082 -5.03 -28.53 -20.95
C GLY A 1082 -5.34 -27.98 -19.56
N ASN A 1083 -4.33 -27.41 -18.90
CA ASN A 1083 -4.51 -26.78 -17.60
C ASN A 1083 -4.78 -25.28 -17.78
N ARG A 1084 -6.04 -24.89 -17.53
CA ARG A 1084 -6.57 -23.52 -17.70
C ARG A 1084 -7.34 -23.11 -16.45
N ALA A 1085 -6.59 -22.78 -15.40
CA ALA A 1085 -7.11 -22.66 -14.05
C ALA A 1085 -6.21 -21.82 -13.15
N HIS A 1086 -6.81 -21.19 -12.16
CA HIS A 1086 -6.10 -20.65 -11.01
C HIS A 1086 -6.18 -21.66 -9.86
N ASN A 1087 -5.10 -21.76 -9.08
CA ASN A 1087 -4.91 -22.68 -7.96
C ASN A 1087 -4.59 -24.14 -8.33
N ILE A 1088 -3.74 -24.35 -9.34
CA ILE A 1088 -3.20 -25.69 -9.65
C ILE A 1088 -1.94 -25.96 -8.81
N PRO A 1089 -1.88 -27.08 -8.05
CA PRO A 1089 -0.74 -27.44 -7.23
C PRO A 1089 0.44 -27.96 -8.06
N ALA A 1090 1.60 -27.31 -7.94
CA ALA A 1090 2.88 -27.74 -8.53
C ALA A 1090 3.91 -27.99 -7.43
N LEU A 1091 4.44 -29.21 -7.35
CA LEU A 1091 5.46 -29.61 -6.38
C LEU A 1091 6.87 -29.25 -6.89
N ASP A 1092 7.58 -28.38 -6.19
CA ASP A 1092 9.02 -28.15 -6.36
C ASP A 1092 9.79 -29.40 -5.90
N LEU A 1093 10.32 -30.16 -6.86
CA LEU A 1093 11.05 -31.40 -6.60
C LEU A 1093 12.42 -31.17 -5.93
N THR A 1094 12.92 -29.94 -5.92
CA THR A 1094 14.21 -29.59 -5.28
C THR A 1094 14.06 -29.19 -3.82
N THR A 1095 12.87 -28.75 -3.39
CA THR A 1095 12.60 -28.31 -2.00
C THR A 1095 11.49 -29.09 -1.30
N GLY A 1096 10.72 -29.92 -2.02
CA GLY A 1096 9.56 -30.64 -1.48
C GLY A 1096 8.36 -29.73 -1.19
N LYS A 1097 8.35 -28.48 -1.66
CA LYS A 1097 7.28 -27.52 -1.44
C LYS A 1097 6.23 -27.57 -2.54
N CYS A 1098 4.95 -27.60 -2.18
CA CYS A 1098 3.87 -27.42 -3.13
C CYS A 1098 3.52 -25.93 -3.27
N HIS A 1099 3.55 -25.42 -4.50
CA HIS A 1099 3.15 -24.07 -4.86
C HIS A 1099 1.77 -24.08 -5.51
N ILE A 1100 0.97 -23.07 -5.22
CA ILE A 1100 -0.35 -22.87 -5.82
C ILE A 1100 -0.14 -21.95 -7.04
N THR A 1101 -0.49 -22.42 -8.24
CA THR A 1101 -0.09 -21.79 -9.51
C THR A 1101 -1.27 -21.39 -10.39
N SER A 1102 -1.05 -20.50 -11.36
CA SER A 1102 -1.95 -20.25 -12.49
C SER A 1102 -1.41 -20.91 -13.74
N GLN A 1103 -2.27 -21.59 -14.50
CA GLN A 1103 -1.90 -22.33 -15.71
C GLN A 1103 -2.87 -21.98 -16.84
N ASN A 1104 -2.38 -21.84 -18.07
CA ASN A 1104 -3.21 -21.62 -19.27
C ASN A 1104 -2.77 -22.44 -20.51
N HIS A 1105 -2.08 -23.57 -20.30
CA HIS A 1105 -1.39 -24.33 -21.34
C HIS A 1105 -2.19 -25.54 -21.85
N GLY A 1106 -1.98 -25.88 -23.13
CA GLY A 1106 -2.58 -27.05 -23.79
C GLY A 1106 -1.61 -28.21 -24.06
N TYR A 1107 -0.33 -28.04 -23.72
CA TYR A 1107 0.76 -28.97 -24.00
C TYR A 1107 1.66 -29.07 -22.78
N ALA A 1108 2.25 -30.25 -22.55
CA ALA A 1108 3.25 -30.49 -21.51
C ALA A 1108 4.52 -31.11 -22.12
N VAL A 1109 5.62 -31.08 -21.38
CA VAL A 1109 6.86 -31.78 -21.73
C VAL A 1109 6.77 -33.24 -21.28
N ASP A 1110 7.30 -34.16 -22.08
CA ASP A 1110 7.53 -35.56 -21.70
C ASP A 1110 8.91 -35.69 -21.01
N PRO A 1111 8.98 -35.78 -19.67
CA PRO A 1111 10.24 -35.80 -18.96
C PRO A 1111 11.06 -37.08 -19.21
N THR A 1112 10.43 -38.16 -19.69
CA THR A 1112 11.14 -39.42 -20.01
C THR A 1112 12.09 -39.27 -21.20
N THR A 1113 11.96 -38.18 -21.96
CA THR A 1113 12.79 -37.86 -23.13
C THR A 1113 13.91 -36.84 -22.84
N LEU A 1114 14.05 -36.36 -21.61
CA LEU A 1114 15.12 -35.44 -21.21
C LEU A 1114 16.50 -36.12 -21.28
N SER A 1115 17.52 -35.37 -21.70
CA SER A 1115 18.92 -35.81 -21.54
C SER A 1115 19.36 -35.71 -20.08
N SER A 1116 20.41 -36.45 -19.71
CA SER A 1116 20.98 -36.46 -18.36
C SER A 1116 21.57 -35.13 -17.87
N GLU A 1117 21.60 -34.09 -18.73
CA GLU A 1117 22.02 -32.73 -18.37
C GLU A 1117 20.88 -31.93 -17.70
N TRP A 1118 19.65 -32.42 -17.80
CA TRP A 1118 18.45 -31.77 -17.27
C TRP A 1118 17.78 -32.64 -16.22
N ARG A 1119 16.93 -32.02 -15.40
CA ARG A 1119 15.98 -32.70 -14.53
C ARG A 1119 14.69 -31.90 -14.42
N GLU A 1120 13.64 -32.60 -14.01
CA GLU A 1120 12.39 -31.97 -13.63
C GLU A 1120 12.61 -31.02 -12.45
N TYR A 1121 11.93 -29.86 -12.49
CA TYR A 1121 11.94 -28.88 -11.41
C TYR A 1121 10.59 -28.84 -10.69
N PHE A 1122 9.49 -28.85 -11.44
CA PHE A 1122 8.14 -28.89 -10.90
C PHE A 1122 7.32 -30.01 -11.54
N THR A 1123 6.40 -30.60 -10.77
CA THR A 1123 5.41 -31.57 -11.26
C THR A 1123 4.02 -31.21 -10.75
N ASN A 1124 3.01 -31.27 -11.62
CA ASN A 1124 1.62 -31.02 -11.28
C ASN A 1124 1.06 -32.16 -10.42
N LEU A 1125 0.50 -31.87 -9.24
CA LEU A 1125 -0.02 -32.92 -8.37
C LEU A 1125 -1.37 -33.50 -8.83
N ASN A 1126 -2.09 -32.81 -9.73
CA ASN A 1126 -3.40 -33.27 -10.20
C ASN A 1126 -3.31 -34.32 -11.33
N ASP A 1127 -2.39 -34.14 -12.27
CA ASP A 1127 -2.28 -34.94 -13.50
C ASP A 1127 -0.87 -35.49 -13.79
N GLN A 1128 0.11 -35.19 -12.92
CA GLN A 1128 1.53 -35.56 -13.05
C GLN A 1128 2.23 -35.00 -14.29
N SER A 1129 1.69 -33.94 -14.92
CA SER A 1129 2.40 -33.21 -15.98
C SER A 1129 3.69 -32.56 -15.45
N ASN A 1130 4.73 -32.53 -16.29
CA ASN A 1130 5.92 -31.76 -15.98
C ASN A 1130 5.59 -30.26 -16.05
N GLU A 1131 5.86 -29.56 -14.95
CA GLU A 1131 5.52 -28.14 -14.78
C GLU A 1131 6.77 -27.23 -14.75
N GLY A 1132 7.95 -27.78 -15.00
CA GLY A 1132 9.20 -27.03 -15.03
C GLY A 1132 10.42 -27.92 -15.17
N LEU A 1133 11.49 -27.35 -15.75
CA LEU A 1133 12.80 -27.99 -15.92
C LEU A 1133 13.90 -27.14 -15.30
N ILE A 1134 15.00 -27.78 -14.88
CA ILE A 1134 16.23 -27.13 -14.46
C ILE A 1134 17.45 -27.88 -15.00
N HIS A 1135 18.44 -27.14 -15.51
CA HIS A 1135 19.71 -27.69 -15.97
C HIS A 1135 20.59 -28.07 -14.77
N ASN A 1136 21.29 -29.19 -14.84
CA ASN A 1136 22.03 -29.75 -13.70
C ASN A 1136 23.24 -28.90 -13.26
N SER A 1137 23.84 -28.15 -14.18
CA SER A 1137 25.08 -27.38 -13.96
C SER A 1137 25.09 -25.92 -14.45
N ARG A 1138 23.98 -25.41 -15.03
CA ARG A 1138 23.93 -24.10 -15.71
C ARG A 1138 22.75 -23.28 -15.19
N PRO A 1139 22.80 -21.93 -15.26
CA PRO A 1139 21.72 -21.05 -14.82
C PRO A 1139 20.55 -21.03 -15.83
N ILE A 1140 20.01 -22.21 -16.16
CA ILE A 1140 18.88 -22.39 -17.08
C ILE A 1140 17.78 -23.15 -16.36
N PHE A 1141 16.59 -22.54 -16.25
CA PHE A 1141 15.41 -23.18 -15.69
C PHE A 1141 14.13 -22.64 -16.34
N SER A 1142 13.00 -23.29 -16.07
CA SER A 1142 11.72 -22.92 -16.68
C SER A 1142 10.54 -23.37 -15.83
N ALA A 1143 9.39 -22.72 -16.04
CA ALA A 1143 8.11 -23.08 -15.46
C ALA A 1143 7.04 -23.14 -16.58
N GLN A 1144 6.21 -24.17 -16.58
CA GLN A 1144 5.12 -24.36 -17.52
C GLN A 1144 3.85 -23.57 -17.10
N PHE A 1145 3.70 -23.33 -15.80
CA PHE A 1145 2.75 -22.40 -15.20
C PHE A 1145 3.20 -20.93 -15.32
N HIS A 1146 2.41 -20.01 -14.76
CA HIS A 1146 2.59 -18.55 -14.83
C HIS A 1146 2.96 -17.94 -13.46
N PRO A 1147 4.26 -17.80 -13.14
CA PRO A 1147 4.73 -17.02 -12.00
C PRO A 1147 4.29 -15.55 -12.01
N GLU A 1148 3.93 -15.02 -13.18
CA GLU A 1148 3.43 -13.66 -13.41
C GLU A 1148 1.91 -13.51 -13.24
N ALA A 1149 1.21 -14.47 -12.65
CA ALA A 1149 -0.25 -14.43 -12.56
C ALA A 1149 -0.80 -13.13 -11.95
N LYS A 1150 -1.80 -12.52 -12.60
CA LYS A 1150 -2.39 -11.24 -12.18
C LYS A 1150 -3.77 -11.38 -11.54
N GLY A 1151 -4.60 -12.29 -12.05
CA GLY A 1151 -5.85 -12.72 -11.42
C GLY A 1151 -5.71 -13.98 -10.55
N GLY A 1152 -4.49 -14.51 -10.38
CA GLY A 1152 -4.20 -15.80 -9.75
C GLY A 1152 -3.18 -15.70 -8.60
N PRO A 1153 -2.76 -16.85 -8.04
CA PRO A 1153 -1.82 -16.91 -6.91
C PRO A 1153 -0.41 -16.38 -7.28
N LEU A 1154 0.25 -15.72 -6.31
CA LEU A 1154 1.58 -15.10 -6.48
C LEU A 1154 2.73 -15.93 -5.86
N ASP A 1155 2.41 -17.11 -5.31
CA ASP A 1155 3.28 -18.02 -4.55
C ASP A 1155 4.55 -18.49 -5.26
N SER A 1156 4.67 -18.22 -6.57
CA SER A 1156 5.80 -18.60 -7.42
C SER A 1156 6.55 -17.41 -8.04
N ALA A 1157 6.18 -16.17 -7.71
CA ALA A 1157 6.85 -14.96 -8.21
C ALA A 1157 8.35 -14.92 -7.91
N TYR A 1158 8.81 -15.62 -6.85
CA TYR A 1158 10.23 -15.81 -6.50
C TYR A 1158 11.08 -16.40 -7.63
N LEU A 1159 10.47 -17.03 -8.64
CA LEU A 1159 11.18 -17.53 -9.81
C LEU A 1159 11.75 -16.40 -10.67
N PHE A 1160 11.10 -15.23 -10.71
CA PHE A 1160 11.70 -14.04 -11.31
C PHE A 1160 12.88 -13.53 -10.47
N ASP A 1161 12.78 -13.51 -9.13
CA ASP A 1161 13.89 -13.14 -8.25
C ASP A 1161 15.10 -14.05 -8.47
N LYS A 1162 14.88 -15.38 -8.48
CA LYS A 1162 15.90 -16.39 -8.79
C LYS A 1162 16.52 -16.21 -10.19
N TYR A 1163 15.74 -15.83 -11.20
CA TYR A 1163 16.30 -15.52 -12.53
C TYR A 1163 17.17 -14.26 -12.48
N MET A 1164 16.70 -13.20 -11.83
CA MET A 1164 17.43 -11.95 -11.70
C MET A 1164 18.72 -12.08 -10.89
N GLU A 1165 18.74 -12.92 -9.86
CA GLU A 1165 19.97 -13.32 -9.15
C GLU A 1165 21.00 -13.97 -10.10
N ASN A 1166 20.55 -14.89 -10.96
CA ASN A 1166 21.43 -15.52 -11.95
C ASN A 1166 21.96 -14.50 -12.98
N VAL A 1167 21.11 -13.60 -13.48
CA VAL A 1167 21.49 -12.48 -14.37
C VAL A 1167 22.54 -11.59 -13.72
N GLN A 1168 22.33 -11.18 -12.47
CA GLN A 1168 23.28 -10.37 -11.72
C GLN A 1168 24.61 -11.10 -11.47
N GLN A 1169 24.58 -12.41 -11.16
CA GLN A 1169 25.78 -13.22 -11.00
C GLN A 1169 26.57 -13.34 -12.32
N TYR A 1170 25.89 -13.61 -13.43
CA TYR A 1170 26.52 -13.69 -14.76
C TYR A 1170 27.14 -12.34 -15.16
N LYS A 1171 26.42 -11.24 -14.95
CA LYS A 1171 26.92 -9.88 -15.21
C LYS A 1171 28.16 -9.53 -14.38
N SER A 1172 28.11 -9.77 -13.07
CA SER A 1172 29.27 -9.58 -12.18
C SER A 1172 30.47 -10.43 -12.60
N HIS A 1173 30.22 -11.64 -13.10
CA HIS A 1173 31.25 -12.49 -13.68
C HIS A 1173 31.81 -11.87 -14.97
N GLN A 1174 30.99 -11.48 -15.95
CA GLN A 1174 31.46 -10.86 -17.21
C GLN A 1174 32.27 -9.58 -16.98
N ASN A 1175 31.82 -8.71 -16.07
CA ASN A 1175 32.53 -7.49 -15.67
C ASN A 1175 33.94 -7.77 -15.09
N SER A 1176 34.20 -8.99 -14.59
CA SER A 1176 35.52 -9.41 -14.10
C SER A 1176 36.51 -9.76 -15.22
N PHE A 1177 36.05 -9.91 -16.47
CA PHE A 1177 36.87 -10.26 -17.64
C PHE A 1177 36.76 -9.25 -18.80
N SER A 1178 35.82 -8.30 -18.76
CA SER A 1178 35.66 -7.26 -19.79
C SER A 1178 35.10 -5.95 -19.22
N GLU A 1179 35.64 -4.82 -19.66
CA GLU A 1179 35.08 -3.48 -19.38
C GLU A 1179 33.84 -3.14 -20.24
N LYS A 1180 33.40 -4.04 -21.12
CA LYS A 1180 32.23 -3.81 -21.98
C LYS A 1180 30.94 -3.87 -21.17
N SER A 1181 30.26 -2.74 -21.05
CA SER A 1181 28.91 -2.68 -20.48
C SER A 1181 27.86 -3.17 -21.49
N ASN A 1182 27.02 -4.11 -21.07
CA ASN A 1182 25.82 -4.54 -21.79
C ASN A 1182 24.64 -3.57 -21.67
N LYS A 1183 24.80 -2.46 -20.93
CA LYS A 1183 23.74 -1.45 -20.77
C LYS A 1183 23.35 -0.90 -22.15
N PRO A 1184 22.05 -0.85 -22.50
CA PRO A 1184 21.61 -0.34 -23.79
C PRO A 1184 22.03 1.13 -23.91
N SER A 1185 22.62 1.49 -25.04
CA SER A 1185 23.03 2.88 -25.28
C SER A 1185 21.80 3.78 -25.39
N PRO A 1186 21.86 5.06 -24.95
CA PRO A 1186 20.71 5.97 -25.08
C PRO A 1186 20.18 6.06 -26.51
N LEU A 1187 21.08 6.07 -27.50
CA LEU A 1187 20.72 6.05 -28.92
C LEU A 1187 19.94 4.79 -29.33
N LEU A 1188 20.32 3.61 -28.84
CA LEU A 1188 19.57 2.37 -29.09
C LEU A 1188 18.20 2.40 -28.40
N VAL A 1189 18.13 2.95 -27.18
CA VAL A 1189 16.87 3.14 -26.45
C VAL A 1189 15.93 4.08 -27.22
N ASP A 1190 16.43 5.16 -27.80
CA ASP A 1190 15.64 6.15 -28.54
C ASP A 1190 15.19 5.66 -29.93
N LEU A 1191 15.96 4.78 -30.57
CA LEU A 1191 15.64 4.20 -31.88
C LEU A 1191 14.58 3.08 -31.83
N LEU A 1192 14.40 2.43 -30.69
CA LEU A 1192 13.47 1.30 -30.53
C LEU A 1192 12.08 1.78 -30.05
N SER A 1193 11.04 1.12 -30.57
CA SER A 1193 9.67 1.29 -30.08
C SER A 1193 9.58 1.03 -28.57
N LYS A 1194 8.66 1.69 -27.87
CA LYS A 1194 8.37 1.41 -26.45
C LYS A 1194 7.29 0.35 -26.25
N GLU A 1195 6.60 -0.03 -27.33
CA GLU A 1195 5.46 -0.94 -27.33
C GLU A 1195 5.59 -1.99 -28.44
N ARG A 1196 4.84 -3.10 -28.34
CA ARG A 1196 4.85 -4.18 -29.33
C ARG A 1196 4.46 -3.67 -30.72
N VAL A 1197 5.23 -4.05 -31.74
CA VAL A 1197 5.05 -3.56 -33.11
C VAL A 1197 4.29 -4.57 -33.96
N GLY A 1198 3.13 -4.18 -34.51
CA GLY A 1198 2.45 -4.90 -35.61
C GLY A 1198 1.65 -6.15 -35.21
N CYS A 1199 1.08 -6.19 -34.01
CA CYS A 1199 0.45 -7.40 -33.43
C CYS A 1199 -1.05 -7.23 -33.12
N HIS A 1200 -1.76 -6.45 -33.93
CA HIS A 1200 -3.21 -6.32 -33.83
C HIS A 1200 -3.88 -7.67 -34.14
N PRO A 1201 -4.97 -8.06 -33.44
CA PRO A 1201 -5.76 -9.24 -33.76
C PRO A 1201 -6.23 -9.37 -35.21
N ASP A 1202 -6.36 -8.23 -35.90
CA ASP A 1202 -6.86 -8.13 -37.29
C ASP A 1202 -5.76 -7.87 -38.33
N ALA A 1203 -4.49 -7.86 -37.90
CA ALA A 1203 -3.39 -7.78 -38.85
C ALA A 1203 -3.38 -9.06 -39.71
N PRO A 1204 -3.36 -8.94 -41.05
CA PRO A 1204 -3.22 -10.11 -41.92
C PRO A 1204 -1.88 -10.81 -41.66
N ASP A 1205 -1.80 -12.11 -41.97
CA ASP A 1205 -0.54 -12.84 -41.91
C ASP A 1205 0.48 -12.17 -42.83
N PHE A 1206 1.47 -11.51 -42.23
CA PHE A 1206 2.43 -10.68 -42.94
C PHE A 1206 3.36 -11.58 -43.78
N GLU A 1207 3.15 -11.64 -45.09
CA GLU A 1207 4.01 -12.40 -46.02
C GLU A 1207 5.41 -11.78 -46.12
N GLY A 1208 5.52 -10.47 -45.89
CA GLY A 1208 6.78 -9.72 -45.96
C GLY A 1208 7.60 -9.72 -44.67
N HIS A 1209 8.02 -10.88 -44.16
CA HIS A 1209 9.19 -10.87 -43.26
C HIS A 1209 10.45 -10.84 -44.12
N ALA A 1210 11.23 -9.76 -44.00
CA ALA A 1210 12.64 -9.83 -44.34
C ALA A 1210 13.28 -10.81 -43.33
N ALA A 1211 13.42 -12.07 -43.74
CA ALA A 1211 14.39 -12.96 -43.13
C ALA A 1211 15.74 -12.24 -43.19
N GLY A 1212 16.42 -12.10 -42.06
CA GLY A 1212 17.53 -11.15 -41.91
C GLY A 1212 18.55 -11.27 -43.03
N MET A 1213 18.52 -10.35 -43.99
CA MET A 1213 19.48 -10.31 -45.08
C MET A 1213 20.84 -9.91 -44.50
N ALA A 1214 21.66 -10.92 -44.27
CA ALA A 1214 23.09 -10.74 -44.18
C ALA A 1214 23.57 -10.15 -45.52
N ASN A 1215 23.82 -8.84 -45.54
CA ASN A 1215 24.61 -8.13 -46.54
C ASN A 1215 24.87 -6.68 -46.07
N GLU A 1216 25.60 -6.55 -44.96
CA GLU A 1216 26.67 -5.55 -44.82
C GLU A 1216 27.55 -5.97 -43.62
N GLU A 1217 28.82 -6.28 -43.89
CA GLU A 1217 29.78 -6.60 -42.84
C GLU A 1217 30.14 -5.32 -42.06
N ILE A 1218 29.54 -5.13 -40.88
CA ILE A 1218 30.11 -4.23 -39.88
C ILE A 1218 31.23 -5.00 -39.17
N THR A 1219 32.41 -5.01 -39.80
CA THR A 1219 33.61 -5.68 -39.28
C THR A 1219 34.19 -4.94 -38.07
N VAL A 1220 33.60 -5.13 -36.90
CA VAL A 1220 34.18 -4.65 -35.63
C VAL A 1220 35.33 -5.58 -35.23
N GLY A 1221 36.51 -5.29 -35.76
CA GLY A 1221 37.74 -6.03 -35.46
C GLY A 1221 38.09 -5.99 -33.97
N GLY A 1222 37.98 -7.14 -33.30
CA GLY A 1222 38.45 -7.37 -31.94
C GLY A 1222 38.91 -8.84 -31.81
N PRO A 1223 39.95 -9.13 -31.02
CA PRO A 1223 40.57 -10.45 -31.01
C PRO A 1223 39.63 -11.54 -30.48
N VAL A 1224 39.80 -12.74 -31.03
CA VAL A 1224 39.10 -13.97 -30.61
C VAL A 1224 39.29 -14.18 -29.10
N ALA A 1225 38.18 -14.36 -28.38
CA ALA A 1225 38.20 -14.59 -26.94
C ALA A 1225 38.95 -15.89 -26.59
N PRO A 1226 39.79 -15.91 -25.53
CA PRO A 1226 40.52 -17.11 -25.14
C PRO A 1226 39.58 -18.19 -24.56
N SER A 1227 40.05 -19.45 -24.57
CA SER A 1227 39.31 -20.61 -24.08
C SER A 1227 38.90 -20.46 -22.61
N TYR A 1228 37.61 -20.58 -22.34
CA TYR A 1228 37.02 -20.32 -21.03
C TYR A 1228 37.08 -21.54 -20.08
N GLN A 1229 37.32 -21.32 -18.79
CA GLN A 1229 37.24 -22.37 -17.77
C GLN A 1229 35.85 -22.45 -17.12
N PRO A 1230 35.42 -23.64 -16.62
CA PRO A 1230 34.08 -23.83 -16.07
C PRO A 1230 33.90 -23.18 -14.69
N ILE A 1231 32.73 -22.58 -14.46
CA ILE A 1231 32.29 -22.16 -13.12
C ILE A 1231 31.59 -23.36 -12.46
N THR A 1232 32.29 -24.10 -11.60
CA THR A 1232 31.68 -25.19 -10.83
C THR A 1232 30.94 -24.66 -9.61
N GLN A 1233 29.61 -24.76 -9.59
CA GLN A 1233 28.85 -24.64 -8.34
C GLN A 1233 29.22 -25.79 -7.39
N LYS A 1234 29.46 -25.51 -6.11
CA LYS A 1234 29.67 -26.55 -5.09
C LYS A 1234 28.34 -27.28 -4.82
N PRO A 1235 28.34 -28.63 -4.70
CA PRO A 1235 27.15 -29.35 -4.26
C PRO A 1235 26.81 -28.99 -2.82
N VAL A 1236 25.53 -28.73 -2.54
CA VAL A 1236 25.01 -28.69 -1.17
C VAL A 1236 24.87 -30.15 -0.71
N ALA A 1237 25.60 -30.52 0.34
CA ALA A 1237 25.54 -31.86 0.90
C ALA A 1237 24.20 -32.08 1.64
N SER A 1238 23.51 -33.15 1.29
CA SER A 1238 22.36 -33.66 2.06
C SER A 1238 22.84 -34.25 3.39
N ALA A 1239 22.33 -33.73 4.51
CA ALA A 1239 22.35 -34.42 5.79
C ALA A 1239 21.00 -35.14 5.99
N ALA A 1240 21.06 -36.34 6.58
CA ALA A 1240 19.91 -37.17 6.91
C ALA A 1240 19.24 -36.75 8.23
#